data_AF-A0A835RUB6-F1
#
_entry.id   AF-A0A835RUB6-F1
#
_cell.length_a   1.000
_cell.length_b   1.000
_cell.length_c   1.000
_cell.angle_alpha   90.00
_cell.angle_beta   90.00
_cell.angle_gamma   90.00
#
_symmetry.space_group_name_H-M   'P 1'
#
loop_
_entity.id
_entity.type
_entity.pdbx_description
1 polymer ?
#
loop_
_entity_poly.entity_id
_entity_poly.type
_entity_poly.pdbx_seq_one_letter_code
_entity_poly.pdbx_strand_id
1 'polypeptide(L)'
;MGRSPCCVGEANLKKGPWTTEEDSKLTEYIEKHGEGRWSHLPKHAGLNRCGKSCRLRWINYLRPNITRGKFTEEEEKLIIQLHSVVGNKWSTIAARLPGRTDNEIKNYWNTHVRKKLLSMGIDPVTHRPTTNLSSLAAVPNPLLAANLGKALQLTRLRLLHRLLQLFSNSGRSPAPTMDASNLIASLDPQMVDQINVASPSVTTFMDHSSTPSLISWSPANSPAEPPLKPGPMTSPPVEPCCGINLDRDVLVHGASKSSVALLRRVFESEAFHLHFPLCQDGPTAFADDDEGEIVMFSGRGTDVSYGLNWALVGKGVVVKDKAYYNLKIPELMKLGACIPGTISDITLYMRGNASGGPPDISKAQFLKLLKQVTSHISSVRNVFIQDGVISSSPKSNVTVRIISDSPSALLPMTDILWKTPARAVSHDPCPLTVYVASSISKKTRENLGLGSHSNAAFAAADIDLSSLIFCGNAFADVNVMKDALFALATPIIFERGGLPLFARIVVSGNWVIILFAHEDTIKSCPDLHCALVSMDAGAVLCADGVAPFFRTKELAMPNVLKGPSAVVFASSDSTGGLLCLSKLSPGQAAYHYLAGFHDGKFMPGYINGASSLDPLVLAFALHKQLKENETPSFLINVNAGGKHITGADLLSLVDSSLSSDVPKSCPRTSHAKVVDLKWKYNRFLSGRFKGLPEEFSF
;
A
#
# COMPACT_ATOMS: atom_id res chain seq x y z
N MET A 1 16.18 25.85 18.51
CA MET A 1 15.35 26.70 19.40
C MET A 1 13.89 26.28 19.29
N GLY A 2 13.30 25.70 20.35
CA GLY A 2 11.90 25.26 20.33
C GLY A 2 10.91 26.44 20.45
N ARG A 3 9.76 26.35 19.79
CA ARG A 3 8.62 27.25 20.04
C ARG A 3 7.75 26.67 21.15
N SER A 4 7.51 27.44 22.20
CA SER A 4 6.63 27.05 23.31
C SER A 4 5.22 26.69 22.82
N PRO A 5 4.55 25.66 23.38
CA PRO A 5 3.18 25.35 23.01
C PRO A 5 2.23 26.50 23.38
N CYS A 6 1.52 27.07 22.39
CA CYS A 6 0.71 28.28 22.57
C CYS A 6 -0.53 28.16 23.47
N CYS A 7 -0.71 27.05 24.19
CA CYS A 7 -1.95 26.68 24.90
C CYS A 7 -1.68 25.91 26.22
N VAL A 8 -0.68 26.30 27.01
CA VAL A 8 -0.48 25.70 28.36
C VAL A 8 -1.24 26.52 29.42
N GLY A 9 -2.12 25.87 30.18
CA GLY A 9 -2.51 26.32 31.53
C GLY A 9 -3.82 27.11 31.74
N GLU A 10 -4.55 27.57 30.71
CA GLU A 10 -5.75 28.42 30.91
C GLU A 10 -7.07 27.63 30.90
N ALA A 11 -7.50 27.17 32.07
CA ALA A 11 -8.67 26.32 32.27
C ALA A 11 -10.04 26.97 31.97
N ASN A 12 -10.11 28.30 31.83
CA ASN A 12 -11.37 29.08 31.81
C ASN A 12 -11.77 29.63 30.42
N LEU A 13 -11.10 29.21 29.33
CA LEU A 13 -11.36 29.70 27.97
C LEU A 13 -12.74 29.26 27.42
N LYS A 14 -13.52 30.19 26.87
CA LYS A 14 -14.87 29.90 26.34
C LYS A 14 -14.83 28.97 25.11
N LYS A 15 -15.45 27.80 25.23
CA LYS A 15 -15.74 26.85 24.13
C LYS A 15 -17.23 26.96 23.77
N GLY A 16 -17.54 27.30 22.53
CA GLY A 16 -18.90 27.58 22.06
C GLY A 16 -18.92 28.52 20.84
N PRO A 17 -20.10 28.82 20.27
CA PRO A 17 -20.25 29.78 19.18
C PRO A 17 -19.72 31.17 19.57
N TRP A 18 -19.30 31.97 18.60
CA TRP A 18 -18.92 33.38 18.79
C TRP A 18 -20.16 34.25 18.95
N THR A 19 -20.14 35.21 19.88
CA THR A 19 -21.20 36.22 20.01
C THR A 19 -20.84 37.50 19.26
N THR A 20 -21.85 38.32 18.97
CA THR A 20 -21.69 39.64 18.32
C THR A 20 -20.73 40.55 19.07
N GLU A 21 -20.69 40.48 20.39
CA GLU A 21 -19.81 41.31 21.24
C GLU A 21 -18.36 40.83 21.21
N GLU A 22 -18.14 39.52 21.02
CA GLU A 22 -16.80 38.96 20.80
C GLU A 22 -16.29 39.28 19.39
N ASP A 23 -17.17 39.27 18.38
CA ASP A 23 -16.83 39.63 17.01
C ASP A 23 -16.50 41.13 16.87
N SER A 24 -17.27 42.02 17.51
CA SER A 24 -16.99 43.46 17.54
C SER A 24 -15.63 43.75 18.20
N LYS A 25 -15.35 43.16 19.38
CA LYS A 25 -14.05 43.30 20.07
C LYS A 25 -12.88 42.79 19.24
N LEU A 26 -13.06 41.67 18.52
CA LEU A 26 -12.04 41.13 17.63
C LEU A 26 -11.77 42.06 16.44
N THR A 27 -12.83 42.67 15.90
CA THR A 27 -12.76 43.59 14.77
C THR A 27 -12.12 44.92 15.15
N GLU A 28 -12.64 45.61 16.18
CA GLU A 28 -12.10 46.88 16.69
C GLU A 28 -10.61 46.78 17.04
N TYR A 29 -10.19 45.68 17.69
CA TYR A 29 -8.79 45.47 18.02
C TYR A 29 -7.90 45.35 16.77
N ILE A 30 -8.35 44.64 15.74
CA ILE A 30 -7.59 44.42 14.50
C ILE A 30 -7.59 45.67 13.61
N GLU A 31 -8.68 46.43 13.56
CA GLU A 31 -8.73 47.71 12.85
C GLU A 31 -7.77 48.73 13.48
N LYS A 32 -7.64 48.73 14.81
CA LYS A 32 -6.79 49.65 15.56
C LYS A 32 -5.30 49.25 15.64
N HIS A 33 -4.96 47.96 15.55
CA HIS A 33 -3.59 47.45 15.77
C HIS A 33 -3.06 46.49 14.70
N GLY A 34 -3.87 46.15 13.68
CA GLY A 34 -3.57 45.11 12.69
C GLY A 34 -3.71 43.67 13.23
N GLU A 35 -3.57 42.68 12.34
CA GLU A 35 -3.70 41.25 12.67
C GLU A 35 -2.63 40.75 13.67
N GLY A 36 -1.45 41.40 13.68
CA GLY A 36 -0.42 41.27 14.71
C GLY A 36 0.05 39.85 15.03
N ARG A 37 0.34 39.59 16.32
CA ARG A 37 0.65 38.24 16.83
C ARG A 37 -0.58 37.65 17.51
N TRP A 38 -1.25 36.73 16.80
CA TRP A 38 -2.43 36.00 17.26
C TRP A 38 -2.33 35.37 18.66
N SER A 39 -1.13 35.06 19.16
CA SER A 39 -0.93 34.51 20.51
C SER A 39 -1.30 35.49 21.63
N HIS A 40 -1.05 36.79 21.47
CA HIS A 40 -1.29 37.79 22.52
C HIS A 40 -2.58 38.59 22.30
N LEU A 41 -3.03 38.66 21.04
CA LEU A 41 -4.24 39.38 20.61
C LEU A 41 -5.47 39.18 21.53
N PRO A 42 -5.85 37.96 21.98
CA PRO A 42 -7.07 37.80 22.77
C PRO A 42 -7.01 38.50 24.12
N LYS A 43 -5.84 38.52 24.76
CA LYS A 43 -5.64 39.17 26.07
C LYS A 43 -5.73 40.69 25.93
N HIS A 44 -5.17 41.25 24.86
CA HIS A 44 -5.24 42.70 24.60
C HIS A 44 -6.63 43.15 24.10
N ALA A 45 -7.36 42.28 23.38
CA ALA A 45 -8.73 42.53 22.89
C ALA A 45 -9.82 42.27 23.95
N GLY A 46 -9.48 41.88 25.17
CA GLY A 46 -10.45 41.55 26.22
C GLY A 46 -11.39 40.38 25.85
N LEU A 47 -10.84 39.37 25.16
CA LEU A 47 -11.52 38.17 24.66
C LEU A 47 -11.09 36.92 25.43
N ASN A 48 -12.05 36.22 26.04
CA ASN A 48 -11.81 34.94 26.73
C ASN A 48 -11.75 33.74 25.74
N ARG A 49 -10.89 33.85 24.72
CA ARG A 49 -10.73 32.90 23.59
C ARG A 49 -9.24 32.68 23.31
N CYS A 50 -8.86 31.52 22.77
CA CYS A 50 -7.46 31.28 22.38
C CYS A 50 -7.13 31.94 21.03
N GLY A 51 -5.86 32.30 20.83
CA GLY A 51 -5.38 32.97 19.61
C GLY A 51 -5.69 32.25 18.30
N LYS A 52 -5.68 30.91 18.32
CA LYS A 52 -6.08 30.08 17.16
C LYS A 52 -7.56 30.26 16.81
N SER A 53 -8.44 30.42 17.81
CA SER A 53 -9.87 30.69 17.61
C SER A 53 -10.07 32.07 17.00
N CYS A 54 -9.43 33.11 17.54
CA CYS A 54 -9.53 34.48 17.01
C CYS A 54 -9.05 34.56 15.56
N ARG A 55 -7.91 33.92 15.24
CA ARG A 55 -7.40 33.84 13.85
C ARG A 55 -8.40 33.17 12.91
N LEU A 56 -8.98 32.04 13.33
CA LEU A 56 -9.97 31.32 12.53
C LEU A 56 -11.25 32.14 12.35
N ARG A 57 -11.72 32.86 13.38
CA ARG A 57 -12.91 33.71 13.27
C ARG A 57 -12.68 34.89 12.32
N TRP A 58 -11.55 35.58 12.45
CA TRP A 58 -11.19 36.70 11.57
C TRP A 58 -11.14 36.27 10.10
N ILE A 59 -10.30 35.28 9.78
CA ILE A 59 -10.02 34.87 8.40
C ILE A 59 -11.23 34.23 7.70
N ASN A 60 -12.15 33.59 8.45
CA ASN A 60 -13.30 32.89 7.85
C ASN A 60 -14.63 33.66 7.89
N TYR A 61 -14.76 34.73 8.68
CA TYR A 61 -16.07 35.38 8.90
C TYR A 61 -16.06 36.91 8.98
N LEU A 62 -15.02 37.53 9.54
CA LEU A 62 -15.05 38.96 9.89
C LEU A 62 -14.26 39.85 8.93
N ARG A 63 -13.14 39.37 8.37
CA ARG A 63 -12.24 40.14 7.50
C ARG A 63 -13.02 40.85 6.38
N PRO A 64 -12.79 42.15 6.11
CA PRO A 64 -13.68 42.99 5.28
C PRO A 64 -13.79 42.60 3.80
N ASN A 65 -13.02 41.62 3.32
CA ASN A 65 -12.99 41.17 1.93
C ASN A 65 -13.66 39.79 1.71
N ILE A 66 -14.55 39.34 2.60
CA ILE A 66 -15.23 38.04 2.49
C ILE A 66 -16.63 38.21 1.87
N THR A 67 -16.87 37.55 0.74
CA THR A 67 -18.12 37.59 -0.03
C THR A 67 -19.19 36.71 0.63
N ARG A 68 -20.08 37.33 1.41
CA ARG A 68 -21.16 36.63 2.13
C ARG A 68 -22.35 36.34 1.22
N GLY A 69 -22.57 35.07 0.87
CA GLY A 69 -23.72 34.64 0.06
C GLY A 69 -23.57 33.23 -0.51
N LYS A 70 -24.59 32.76 -1.25
CA LYS A 70 -24.50 31.52 -2.06
C LYS A 70 -23.37 31.66 -3.09
N PHE A 71 -22.77 30.54 -3.50
CA PHE A 71 -21.89 30.51 -4.66
C PHE A 71 -22.69 30.73 -5.95
N THR A 72 -22.15 31.49 -6.91
CA THR A 72 -22.73 31.56 -8.26
C THR A 72 -22.40 30.29 -9.05
N GLU A 73 -23.04 30.09 -10.19
CA GLU A 73 -22.70 28.94 -11.03
C GLU A 73 -21.27 29.03 -11.60
N GLU A 74 -20.75 30.24 -11.81
CA GLU A 74 -19.41 30.53 -12.35
C GLU A 74 -18.36 30.15 -11.32
N GLU A 75 -18.62 30.46 -10.04
CA GLU A 75 -17.81 29.97 -8.94
C GLU A 75 -17.91 28.45 -8.79
N GLU A 76 -19.10 27.83 -8.93
CA GLU A 76 -19.24 26.36 -8.91
C GLU A 76 -18.45 25.69 -10.06
N LYS A 77 -18.59 26.21 -11.29
CA LYS A 77 -17.86 25.77 -12.50
C LYS A 77 -16.34 25.84 -12.25
N LEU A 78 -15.85 26.96 -11.71
CA LEU A 78 -14.43 27.15 -11.40
C LEU A 78 -13.95 26.24 -10.25
N ILE A 79 -14.76 26.01 -9.21
CA ILE A 79 -14.43 25.05 -8.14
C ILE A 79 -14.29 23.63 -8.70
N ILE A 80 -15.21 23.20 -9.58
CA ILE A 80 -15.16 21.88 -10.24
C ILE A 80 -13.91 21.75 -11.10
N GLN A 81 -13.61 22.75 -11.94
CA GLN A 81 -12.43 22.76 -12.81
C GLN A 81 -11.11 22.77 -12.03
N LEU A 82 -11.01 23.54 -10.95
CA LEU A 82 -9.79 23.58 -10.14
C LEU A 82 -9.63 22.31 -9.31
N HIS A 83 -10.71 21.74 -8.77
CA HIS A 83 -10.66 20.46 -8.05
C HIS A 83 -10.20 19.31 -8.96
N SER A 84 -10.66 19.23 -10.21
CA SER A 84 -10.21 18.16 -11.12
C SER A 84 -8.72 18.22 -11.49
N VAL A 85 -8.09 19.39 -11.35
CA VAL A 85 -6.65 19.61 -11.62
C VAL A 85 -5.79 19.51 -10.35
N VAL A 86 -6.22 20.09 -9.22
CA VAL A 86 -5.39 20.18 -7.99
C VAL A 86 -5.90 19.37 -6.79
N GLY A 87 -7.07 18.73 -6.90
CA GLY A 87 -7.71 17.97 -5.84
C GLY A 87 -8.17 18.83 -4.65
N ASN A 88 -8.16 18.25 -3.45
CA ASN A 88 -8.61 18.88 -2.20
C ASN A 88 -7.71 20.02 -1.66
N LYS A 89 -6.96 20.73 -2.53
CA LYS A 89 -6.06 21.85 -2.15
C LYS A 89 -6.84 23.16 -2.00
N TRP A 90 -7.74 23.21 -1.02
CA TRP A 90 -8.75 24.25 -0.86
C TRP A 90 -8.19 25.68 -0.82
N SER A 91 -7.02 25.90 -0.21
CA SER A 91 -6.35 27.21 -0.20
C SER A 91 -5.81 27.64 -1.57
N THR A 92 -5.36 26.70 -2.40
CA THR A 92 -4.98 26.95 -3.80
C THR A 92 -6.19 27.26 -4.68
N ILE A 93 -7.34 26.65 -4.38
CA ILE A 93 -8.61 26.94 -5.07
C ILE A 93 -9.15 28.32 -4.65
N ALA A 94 -9.14 28.63 -3.35
CA ALA A 94 -9.52 29.94 -2.80
C ALA A 94 -8.70 31.10 -3.36
N ALA A 95 -7.40 30.90 -3.61
CA ALA A 95 -6.53 31.89 -4.25
C ALA A 95 -6.97 32.31 -5.68
N ARG A 96 -7.92 31.60 -6.29
CA ARG A 96 -8.52 31.93 -7.60
C ARG A 96 -10.00 32.35 -7.53
N LEU A 97 -10.59 32.41 -6.33
CA LEU A 97 -11.98 32.79 -6.09
C LEU A 97 -12.02 34.03 -5.16
N PRO A 98 -11.97 35.25 -5.73
CA PRO A 98 -11.81 36.46 -4.93
C PRO A 98 -12.94 36.63 -3.92
N GLY A 99 -12.55 36.74 -2.65
CA GLY A 99 -13.46 36.89 -1.51
C GLY A 99 -14.11 35.59 -0.99
N ARG A 100 -13.76 34.41 -1.52
CA ARG A 100 -14.17 33.12 -0.96
C ARG A 100 -13.05 32.49 -0.13
N THR A 101 -13.42 31.86 0.98
CA THR A 101 -12.48 31.18 1.87
C THR A 101 -12.34 29.70 1.50
N ASP A 102 -11.18 29.11 1.83
CA ASP A 102 -10.90 27.68 1.65
C ASP A 102 -11.91 26.80 2.41
N ASN A 103 -12.33 27.26 3.59
CA ASN A 103 -13.35 26.61 4.40
C ASN A 103 -14.74 26.63 3.74
N GLU A 104 -15.17 27.76 3.16
CA GLU A 104 -16.46 27.84 2.43
C GLU A 104 -16.47 26.93 1.20
N ILE A 105 -15.40 26.96 0.39
CA ILE A 105 -15.28 26.14 -0.83
C ILE A 105 -15.35 24.65 -0.50
N LYS A 106 -14.58 24.20 0.50
CA LYS A 106 -14.62 22.82 1.04
C LYS A 106 -16.02 22.43 1.52
N ASN A 107 -16.73 23.34 2.20
CA ASN A 107 -18.07 23.07 2.73
C ASN A 107 -19.10 22.98 1.59
N TYR A 108 -19.05 23.88 0.61
CA TYR A 108 -19.92 23.86 -0.57
C TYR A 108 -19.67 22.62 -1.46
N TRP A 109 -18.40 22.24 -1.62
CA TRP A 109 -18.02 21.00 -2.29
C TRP A 109 -18.68 19.77 -1.66
N ASN A 110 -18.51 19.58 -0.35
CA ASN A 110 -19.02 18.41 0.36
C ASN A 110 -20.56 18.40 0.53
N THR A 111 -21.20 19.58 0.64
CA THR A 111 -22.65 19.68 0.86
C THR A 111 -23.47 19.66 -0.42
N HIS A 112 -22.93 20.23 -1.51
CA HIS A 112 -23.65 20.48 -2.77
C HIS A 112 -22.99 19.78 -3.96
N VAL A 113 -21.76 20.18 -4.33
CA VAL A 113 -21.12 19.75 -5.59
C VAL A 113 -20.90 18.24 -5.66
N ARG A 114 -20.43 17.62 -4.57
CA ARG A 114 -20.23 16.17 -4.47
C ARG A 114 -21.51 15.38 -4.74
N LYS A 115 -22.67 15.88 -4.29
CA LYS A 115 -23.98 15.25 -4.54
C LYS A 115 -24.45 15.49 -5.98
N LYS A 116 -24.21 16.69 -6.53
CA LYS A 116 -24.54 17.06 -7.91
C LYS A 116 -23.82 16.14 -8.91
N LEU A 117 -22.51 15.95 -8.76
CA LEU A 117 -21.70 15.06 -9.61
C LEU A 117 -22.16 13.60 -9.50
N LEU A 118 -22.37 13.08 -8.28
CA LEU A 118 -22.88 11.71 -8.08
C LEU A 118 -24.27 11.50 -8.72
N SER A 119 -25.17 12.48 -8.62
CA SER A 119 -26.49 12.46 -9.27
C SER A 119 -26.39 12.43 -10.81
N MET A 120 -25.40 13.12 -11.37
CA MET A 120 -25.09 13.11 -12.81
C MET A 120 -24.37 11.81 -13.27
N GLY A 121 -24.08 10.88 -12.36
CA GLY A 121 -23.31 9.68 -12.67
C GLY A 121 -21.85 10.00 -13.01
N ILE A 122 -21.26 10.96 -12.29
CA ILE A 122 -19.84 11.34 -12.37
C ILE A 122 -19.22 11.12 -10.98
N ASP A 123 -18.06 10.48 -10.93
CA ASP A 123 -17.30 10.35 -9.69
C ASP A 123 -16.69 11.73 -9.31
N PRO A 124 -17.03 12.30 -8.14
CA PRO A 124 -16.50 13.58 -7.71
C PRO A 124 -14.98 13.57 -7.44
N VAL A 125 -14.35 12.40 -7.27
CA VAL A 125 -12.89 12.33 -7.04
C VAL A 125 -12.12 12.28 -8.37
N THR A 126 -12.47 11.36 -9.26
CA THR A 126 -11.76 11.22 -10.56
C THR A 126 -12.33 12.07 -11.70
N HIS A 127 -13.49 12.71 -11.51
CA HIS A 127 -14.25 13.46 -12.53
C HIS A 127 -14.62 12.62 -13.77
N ARG A 128 -14.68 11.30 -13.63
CA ARG A 128 -15.03 10.34 -14.70
C ARG A 128 -16.46 9.84 -14.57
N PRO A 129 -17.16 9.51 -15.68
CA PRO A 129 -18.49 8.91 -15.62
C PRO A 129 -18.49 7.56 -14.88
N THR A 130 -19.36 7.40 -13.88
CA THR A 130 -19.54 6.13 -13.17
C THR A 130 -20.42 5.17 -13.97
N THR A 131 -19.89 3.98 -14.27
CA THR A 131 -20.60 2.90 -14.95
C THR A 131 -21.50 2.15 -13.96
N ASN A 132 -22.62 2.79 -13.59
CA ASN A 132 -23.68 2.15 -12.79
C ASN A 132 -24.37 1.04 -13.59
N LEU A 133 -23.81 -0.17 -13.52
CA LEU A 133 -24.32 -1.38 -14.16
C LEU A 133 -25.71 -1.82 -13.63
N SER A 134 -26.13 -1.27 -12.48
CA SER A 134 -27.45 -1.51 -11.86
C SER A 134 -28.64 -1.13 -12.76
N SER A 135 -28.46 -0.21 -13.72
CA SER A 135 -29.54 0.25 -14.62
C SER A 135 -29.75 -0.62 -15.87
N LEU A 136 -28.87 -1.59 -16.14
CA LEU A 136 -28.92 -2.43 -17.34
C LEU A 136 -29.60 -3.80 -17.12
N ALA A 137 -29.92 -4.14 -15.88
CA ALA A 137 -30.51 -5.43 -15.49
C ALA A 137 -31.95 -5.68 -15.99
N ALA A 138 -32.58 -4.70 -16.66
CA ALA A 138 -33.95 -4.79 -17.18
C ALA A 138 -34.02 -5.08 -18.70
N VAL A 139 -32.89 -5.29 -19.38
CA VAL A 139 -32.85 -5.58 -20.83
C VAL A 139 -32.66 -7.09 -21.05
N PRO A 140 -33.64 -7.83 -21.64
CA PRO A 140 -33.57 -9.30 -21.75
C PRO A 140 -32.47 -9.87 -22.66
N ASN A 141 -31.73 -9.01 -23.38
CA ASN A 141 -30.84 -9.44 -24.46
C ASN A 141 -29.45 -8.75 -24.35
N PRO A 142 -28.35 -9.48 -24.07
CA PRO A 142 -27.07 -8.88 -23.68
C PRO A 142 -26.38 -8.11 -24.81
N LEU A 143 -26.58 -8.48 -26.08
CA LEU A 143 -26.06 -7.70 -27.22
C LEU A 143 -26.75 -6.34 -27.34
N LEU A 144 -28.07 -6.30 -27.09
CA LEU A 144 -28.83 -5.05 -27.07
C LEU A 144 -28.38 -4.18 -25.88
N ALA A 145 -28.18 -4.77 -24.70
CA ALA A 145 -27.66 -4.08 -23.52
C ALA A 145 -26.23 -3.53 -23.72
N ALA A 146 -25.37 -4.26 -24.43
CA ALA A 146 -24.01 -3.79 -24.76
C ALA A 146 -24.04 -2.61 -25.75
N ASN A 147 -24.91 -2.64 -26.76
CA ASN A 147 -25.05 -1.56 -27.73
C ASN A 147 -25.73 -0.33 -27.11
N LEU A 148 -26.76 -0.51 -26.27
CA LEU A 148 -27.36 0.57 -25.48
C LEU A 148 -26.35 1.15 -24.49
N GLY A 149 -25.52 0.31 -23.85
CA GLY A 149 -24.45 0.72 -22.95
C GLY A 149 -23.38 1.57 -23.64
N LYS A 150 -22.95 1.17 -24.85
CA LYS A 150 -22.04 1.96 -25.70
C LYS A 150 -22.69 3.29 -26.13
N ALA A 151 -23.95 3.27 -26.58
CA ALA A 151 -24.68 4.49 -26.94
C ALA A 151 -24.88 5.44 -25.75
N LEU A 152 -25.13 4.91 -24.56
CA LEU A 152 -25.29 5.68 -23.31
C LEU A 152 -23.95 6.22 -22.80
N GLN A 153 -22.85 5.47 -22.92
CA GLN A 153 -21.50 5.98 -22.67
C GLN A 153 -21.13 7.07 -23.68
N LEU A 154 -21.36 6.88 -24.97
CA LEU A 154 -21.08 7.87 -26.01
C LEU A 154 -21.91 9.14 -25.85
N THR A 155 -23.20 9.04 -25.50
CA THR A 155 -24.02 10.22 -25.21
C THR A 155 -23.61 10.91 -23.91
N ARG A 156 -23.29 10.18 -22.82
CA ARG A 156 -22.74 10.78 -21.59
C ARG A 156 -21.38 11.43 -21.79
N LEU A 157 -20.47 10.81 -22.56
CA LEU A 157 -19.18 11.40 -22.92
C LEU A 157 -19.36 12.63 -23.82
N ARG A 158 -20.27 12.59 -24.80
CA ARG A 158 -20.66 13.77 -25.59
C ARG A 158 -21.26 14.87 -24.73
N LEU A 159 -22.05 14.54 -23.71
CA LEU A 159 -22.66 15.52 -22.79
C LEU A 159 -21.61 16.14 -21.86
N LEU A 160 -20.68 15.33 -21.32
CA LEU A 160 -19.50 15.80 -20.58
C LEU A 160 -18.62 16.71 -21.45
N HIS A 161 -18.32 16.30 -22.68
CA HIS A 161 -17.51 17.07 -23.62
C HIS A 161 -18.22 18.36 -24.08
N ARG A 162 -19.55 18.33 -24.25
CA ARG A 162 -20.37 19.51 -24.58
C ARG A 162 -20.48 20.48 -23.40
N LEU A 163 -20.54 20.00 -22.17
CA LEU A 163 -20.39 20.84 -20.96
C LEU A 163 -19.01 21.51 -20.94
N LEU A 164 -17.93 20.73 -21.11
CA LEU A 164 -16.55 21.25 -21.13
C LEU A 164 -16.32 22.29 -22.26
N GLN A 165 -16.89 22.08 -23.45
CA GLN A 165 -16.82 23.05 -24.55
C GLN A 165 -17.69 24.29 -24.32
N LEU A 166 -18.90 24.14 -23.77
CA LEU A 166 -19.76 25.28 -23.40
C LEU A 166 -19.12 26.16 -22.31
N PHE A 167 -18.24 25.60 -21.47
CA PHE A 167 -17.45 26.35 -20.50
C PHE A 167 -16.08 26.82 -21.02
N SER A 168 -15.79 26.65 -22.32
CA SER A 168 -14.59 27.18 -22.98
C SER A 168 -14.88 28.43 -23.85
N ASN A 169 -16.09 28.56 -24.39
CA ASN A 169 -16.48 29.69 -25.24
C ASN A 169 -17.16 30.83 -24.46
N SER A 170 -16.35 31.60 -23.71
CA SER A 170 -16.74 32.89 -23.13
C SER A 170 -15.60 33.91 -23.27
N GLY A 171 -15.13 34.13 -24.51
CA GLY A 171 -13.86 34.85 -24.72
C GLY A 171 -13.53 35.44 -26.09
N ARG A 172 -14.45 35.49 -27.08
CA ARG A 172 -14.33 36.35 -28.29
C ARG A 172 -15.61 36.35 -29.14
N SER A 173 -15.71 37.32 -30.05
CA SER A 173 -16.79 37.57 -31.02
C SER A 173 -16.22 38.43 -32.18
N PRO A 174 -16.85 38.52 -33.37
CA PRO A 174 -17.35 37.45 -34.23
C PRO A 174 -16.56 37.37 -35.57
N ALA A 175 -17.00 36.54 -36.52
CA ALA A 175 -16.35 36.30 -37.83
C ALA A 175 -16.64 37.40 -38.88
N PRO A 176 -15.94 37.40 -40.03
CA PRO A 176 -16.35 36.59 -41.20
C PRO A 176 -15.19 35.78 -41.82
N THR A 177 -15.35 34.89 -42.82
CA THR A 177 -16.52 34.45 -43.61
C THR A 177 -16.47 32.92 -43.80
N MET A 178 -17.50 32.32 -44.40
CA MET A 178 -17.48 30.89 -44.75
C MET A 178 -16.57 30.61 -45.96
N ASP A 179 -16.01 29.40 -46.02
CA ASP A 179 -16.46 28.49 -47.07
C ASP A 179 -16.42 27.03 -46.59
N ALA A 180 -17.19 26.14 -47.24
CA ALA A 180 -17.36 24.74 -46.83
C ALA A 180 -17.04 23.77 -47.96
N SER A 181 -16.23 22.74 -47.69
CA SER A 181 -15.96 21.67 -48.65
C SER A 181 -15.66 20.34 -47.97
N ASN A 182 -16.45 19.33 -48.37
CA ASN A 182 -16.13 17.91 -48.38
C ASN A 182 -15.82 17.22 -47.03
N LEU A 183 -16.86 17.05 -46.21
CA LEU A 183 -17.18 15.69 -45.78
C LEU A 183 -17.94 14.98 -46.91
N ILE A 184 -17.43 13.84 -47.38
CA ILE A 184 -18.16 12.61 -47.79
C ILE A 184 -17.13 11.60 -48.31
N ALA A 185 -17.45 10.30 -48.18
CA ALA A 185 -16.65 9.09 -48.45
C ALA A 185 -15.78 8.60 -47.25
N SER A 186 -15.99 7.38 -46.74
CA SER A 186 -17.11 6.48 -46.96
C SER A 186 -17.39 5.60 -45.73
N LEU A 187 -18.66 5.40 -45.40
CA LEU A 187 -19.14 4.25 -44.64
C LEU A 187 -20.02 3.44 -45.58
N ASP A 188 -19.68 2.16 -45.76
CA ASP A 188 -20.42 1.22 -46.60
C ASP A 188 -21.81 0.92 -45.99
N PRO A 189 -22.93 1.22 -46.67
CA PRO A 189 -24.27 1.06 -46.13
C PRO A 189 -25.02 -0.14 -46.75
N GLN A 190 -24.67 -1.38 -46.36
CA GLN A 190 -25.50 -2.54 -46.68
C GLN A 190 -26.56 -2.82 -45.61
N MET A 191 -27.77 -2.28 -45.80
CA MET A 191 -29.02 -3.04 -45.76
C MET A 191 -30.20 -2.22 -46.28
N VAL A 192 -31.07 -2.89 -47.05
CA VAL A 192 -32.30 -2.42 -47.75
C VAL A 192 -32.06 -2.00 -49.21
N ASP A 193 -32.43 -2.91 -50.10
CA ASP A 193 -32.78 -2.67 -51.50
C ASP A 193 -33.94 -3.63 -51.85
N GLN A 194 -34.71 -3.32 -52.91
CA GLN A 194 -36.09 -3.79 -53.18
C GLN A 194 -37.11 -3.25 -52.14
N ILE A 195 -38.22 -2.61 -52.52
CA ILE A 195 -38.94 -2.59 -53.80
C ILE A 195 -39.29 -1.15 -54.22
N ASN A 196 -38.77 -0.66 -55.36
CA ASN A 196 -39.60 -0.28 -56.53
C ASN A 196 -38.78 0.16 -57.75
N VAL A 197 -39.43 0.21 -58.92
CA VAL A 197 -38.83 0.56 -60.22
C VAL A 197 -39.44 1.86 -60.76
N ALA A 198 -38.61 2.81 -61.22
CA ALA A 198 -38.76 3.63 -62.45
C ALA A 198 -37.91 4.94 -62.42
N SER A 199 -37.00 5.08 -63.39
CA SER A 199 -36.33 6.35 -63.77
C SER A 199 -37.22 7.14 -64.77
N PRO A 200 -36.94 8.43 -65.17
CA PRO A 200 -35.75 8.77 -65.99
C PRO A 200 -35.14 10.22 -65.94
N SER A 201 -33.79 10.29 -65.93
CA SER A 201 -32.93 11.13 -66.83
C SER A 201 -32.64 12.65 -66.64
N VAL A 202 -31.57 13.10 -67.34
CA VAL A 202 -31.08 14.49 -67.67
C VAL A 202 -30.21 15.18 -66.57
N THR A 203 -28.89 15.51 -66.60
CA THR A 203 -27.77 15.88 -67.56
C THR A 203 -27.57 17.41 -67.77
N THR A 204 -26.38 18.07 -67.81
CA THR A 204 -24.92 17.74 -67.66
C THR A 204 -24.08 19.08 -67.56
N PHE A 205 -22.72 19.03 -67.53
CA PHE A 205 -21.66 20.11 -67.60
C PHE A 205 -21.12 20.66 -66.24
N MET A 206 -19.82 20.86 -65.93
CA MET A 206 -18.55 21.30 -66.61
C MET A 206 -18.37 22.86 -66.69
N ASP A 207 -17.20 23.52 -66.56
CA ASP A 207 -15.82 23.27 -66.04
C ASP A 207 -15.07 24.69 -65.93
N HIS A 208 -13.76 25.00 -65.76
CA HIS A 208 -12.45 24.30 -65.79
C HIS A 208 -11.28 25.12 -65.11
N SER A 209 -10.29 24.47 -64.46
CA SER A 209 -8.87 24.93 -64.24
C SER A 209 -8.60 26.19 -63.33
N SER A 210 -7.38 26.66 -62.96
CA SER A 210 -5.95 26.39 -63.30
C SER A 210 -4.97 26.70 -62.11
N THR A 211 -3.66 26.43 -62.27
CA THR A 211 -2.52 26.59 -61.29
C THR A 211 -1.36 27.44 -61.93
N PRO A 212 -0.04 27.49 -61.54
CA PRO A 212 0.76 26.87 -60.43
C PRO A 212 1.89 27.74 -59.76
N SER A 213 2.73 27.10 -58.89
CA SER A 213 4.19 27.36 -58.62
C SER A 213 4.67 28.60 -57.81
N LEU A 214 5.95 28.76 -57.42
CA LEU A 214 6.93 28.00 -56.57
C LEU A 214 8.22 28.88 -56.39
N ILE A 215 9.36 28.35 -55.85
CA ILE A 215 10.73 28.94 -55.71
C ILE A 215 11.07 29.52 -54.28
N SER A 216 12.36 29.78 -53.99
CA SER A 216 13.08 29.27 -52.78
C SER A 216 14.33 30.07 -52.31
N TRP A 217 14.97 29.60 -51.21
CA TRP A 217 16.36 29.82 -50.70
C TRP A 217 16.68 30.94 -49.67
N SER A 218 17.91 30.89 -49.10
CA SER A 218 18.51 31.63 -47.95
C SER A 218 20.05 31.82 -48.22
N PRO A 219 20.99 32.19 -47.29
CA PRO A 219 20.97 32.70 -45.89
C PRO A 219 22.02 33.84 -45.54
N ALA A 220 22.23 34.15 -44.24
CA ALA A 220 23.54 34.43 -43.54
C ALA A 220 23.93 35.82 -42.92
N ASN A 221 24.64 35.71 -41.76
CA ASN A 221 25.70 36.58 -41.13
C ASN A 221 25.43 37.80 -40.19
N SER A 222 26.43 38.07 -39.33
CA SER A 222 26.48 38.96 -38.12
C SER A 222 27.62 40.02 -38.20
N PRO A 223 27.88 40.91 -37.20
CA PRO A 223 28.98 40.63 -36.21
C PRO A 223 29.04 41.37 -34.81
N ALA A 224 29.80 40.76 -33.88
CA ALA A 224 30.72 41.32 -32.83
C ALA A 224 30.27 42.08 -31.54
N GLU A 225 31.00 41.78 -30.44
CA GLU A 225 30.94 42.33 -29.04
C GLU A 225 32.19 43.23 -28.75
N PRO A 226 32.72 43.54 -27.51
CA PRO A 226 32.43 43.21 -26.07
C PRO A 226 32.08 44.49 -25.25
N PRO A 227 32.49 44.80 -23.97
CA PRO A 227 33.04 44.08 -22.78
C PRO A 227 32.27 44.43 -21.43
N LEU A 228 32.61 44.15 -20.15
CA LEU A 228 33.56 43.29 -19.38
C LEU A 228 33.07 43.11 -17.88
N LYS A 229 33.05 41.86 -17.36
CA LYS A 229 33.39 41.32 -15.98
C LYS A 229 33.11 42.06 -14.62
N PRO A 230 33.06 41.35 -13.44
CA PRO A 230 32.82 39.90 -13.18
C PRO A 230 32.04 39.47 -11.88
N GLY A 231 31.39 38.30 -11.93
CA GLY A 231 31.30 37.29 -10.82
C GLY A 231 30.14 37.36 -9.80
N PRO A 232 29.90 36.30 -8.98
CA PRO A 232 30.51 34.95 -8.95
C PRO A 232 29.51 33.82 -9.38
N MET A 233 29.87 32.54 -9.15
CA MET A 233 29.24 31.34 -9.75
C MET A 233 28.19 30.62 -8.87
N THR A 234 27.25 29.91 -9.51
CA THR A 234 26.41 28.86 -8.91
C THR A 234 26.38 27.61 -9.81
N SER A 235 26.17 26.43 -9.22
CA SER A 235 26.19 25.11 -9.88
C SER A 235 24.95 24.81 -10.74
N PRO A 236 25.05 23.93 -11.76
CA PRO A 236 23.91 23.53 -12.60
C PRO A 236 22.86 22.69 -11.84
N PRO A 237 21.61 22.62 -12.33
CA PRO A 237 20.57 21.78 -11.76
C PRO A 237 20.80 20.29 -12.07
N VAL A 238 20.36 19.43 -11.14
CA VAL A 238 20.39 17.97 -11.27
C VAL A 238 19.24 17.49 -12.17
N GLU A 239 19.52 16.53 -13.06
CA GLU A 239 18.51 15.89 -13.91
C GLU A 239 17.50 15.06 -13.08
N PRO A 240 16.20 15.04 -13.45
CA PRO A 240 15.23 14.19 -12.78
C PRO A 240 15.44 12.72 -13.16
N CYS A 241 15.89 11.90 -12.21
CA CYS A 241 16.05 10.46 -12.41
C CYS A 241 14.77 9.80 -12.94
N CYS A 242 14.92 8.86 -13.88
CA CYS A 242 13.82 8.15 -14.53
C CYS A 242 12.89 7.46 -13.53
N GLY A 243 11.67 8.00 -13.36
CA GLY A 243 10.60 7.32 -12.63
C GLY A 243 10.09 6.11 -13.42
N ILE A 244 9.84 4.99 -12.72
CA ILE A 244 9.34 3.76 -13.33
C ILE A 244 7.90 3.97 -13.82
N ASN A 245 7.72 4.25 -15.11
CA ASN A 245 6.42 4.18 -15.77
C ASN A 245 6.01 2.72 -15.90
N LEU A 246 5.12 2.27 -15.00
CA LEU A 246 4.38 1.02 -15.16
C LEU A 246 3.24 1.24 -16.16
N ASP A 247 3.36 0.65 -17.35
CA ASP A 247 2.26 0.60 -18.32
C ASP A 247 1.05 -0.11 -17.72
N ARG A 248 -0.10 0.59 -17.71
CA ARG A 248 -1.27 0.18 -16.92
C ARG A 248 -2.09 -0.95 -17.55
N ASP A 249 -1.99 -1.14 -18.86
CA ASP A 249 -3.00 -1.89 -19.61
C ASP A 249 -2.77 -3.41 -19.62
N VAL A 250 -1.61 -3.89 -19.16
CA VAL A 250 -1.32 -5.34 -19.04
C VAL A 250 -1.88 -5.95 -17.75
N LEU A 251 -1.95 -5.21 -16.64
CA LEU A 251 -2.26 -5.77 -15.32
C LEU A 251 -3.76 -6.05 -15.05
N VAL A 252 -4.65 -5.55 -15.91
CA VAL A 252 -6.11 -5.50 -15.62
C VAL A 252 -6.80 -6.87 -15.74
N HIS A 253 -6.22 -7.83 -16.48
CA HIS A 253 -6.86 -9.13 -16.75
C HIS A 253 -6.62 -10.23 -15.69
N GLY A 254 -5.91 -9.93 -14.59
CA GLY A 254 -5.66 -10.89 -13.49
C GLY A 254 -6.05 -10.41 -12.08
N ALA A 255 -6.40 -9.14 -11.89
CA ALA A 255 -6.56 -8.56 -10.55
C ALA A 255 -7.87 -9.01 -9.86
N SER A 256 -7.75 -9.64 -8.68
CA SER A 256 -8.90 -9.97 -7.83
C SER A 256 -9.55 -8.71 -7.23
N LYS A 257 -10.86 -8.79 -6.96
CA LYS A 257 -11.66 -7.70 -6.36
C LYS A 257 -11.09 -7.21 -5.01
N SER A 258 -10.35 -8.05 -4.28
CA SER A 258 -9.73 -7.69 -3.01
C SER A 258 -8.53 -6.74 -3.15
N SER A 259 -7.71 -6.87 -4.20
CA SER A 259 -6.59 -5.94 -4.45
C SER A 259 -7.11 -4.51 -4.65
N VAL A 260 -8.22 -4.36 -5.39
CA VAL A 260 -8.93 -3.09 -5.57
C VAL A 260 -9.50 -2.56 -4.25
N ALA A 261 -9.91 -3.43 -3.32
CA ALA A 261 -10.42 -3.03 -2.00
C ALA A 261 -9.30 -2.56 -1.04
N LEU A 262 -8.09 -3.11 -1.16
CA LEU A 262 -6.93 -2.73 -0.35
C LEU A 262 -6.34 -1.38 -0.85
N LEU A 263 -6.16 -1.24 -2.17
CA LEU A 263 -5.89 0.04 -2.83
C LEU A 263 -6.89 1.13 -2.42
N ARG A 264 -8.19 0.79 -2.41
CA ARG A 264 -9.25 1.71 -1.99
C ARG A 264 -9.10 2.19 -0.54
N ARG A 265 -8.68 1.32 0.38
CA ARG A 265 -8.45 1.71 1.79
C ARG A 265 -7.29 2.68 1.98
N VAL A 266 -6.23 2.57 1.18
CA VAL A 266 -5.11 3.53 1.18
C VAL A 266 -5.59 4.94 0.78
N PHE A 267 -6.56 5.04 -0.14
CA PHE A 267 -7.14 6.32 -0.58
C PHE A 267 -8.34 6.83 0.25
N GLU A 268 -9.02 5.99 1.03
CA GLU A 268 -10.19 6.37 1.85
C GLU A 268 -9.85 6.74 3.32
N SER A 269 -8.56 6.88 3.67
CA SER A 269 -8.12 7.36 4.99
C SER A 269 -8.28 8.88 5.12
N GLU A 270 -9.40 9.35 5.71
CA GLU A 270 -9.68 10.79 5.87
C GLU A 270 -8.75 11.50 6.87
N ALA A 271 -8.21 12.65 6.45
CA ALA A 271 -7.19 13.38 7.19
C ALA A 271 -7.75 14.19 8.38
N PHE A 272 -7.40 13.79 9.60
CA PHE A 272 -7.44 14.69 10.76
C PHE A 272 -6.31 15.73 10.66
N HIS A 273 -6.62 16.91 10.11
CA HIS A 273 -5.67 18.01 9.96
C HIS A 273 -5.18 18.57 11.32
N LEU A 274 -4.05 18.06 11.81
CA LEU A 274 -3.16 18.76 12.72
C LEU A 274 -1.86 19.15 11.99
N HIS A 275 -1.78 20.41 11.58
CA HIS A 275 -0.54 20.98 11.06
C HIS A 275 0.55 20.98 12.14
N PHE A 276 1.60 20.21 11.89
CA PHE A 276 2.95 20.43 12.45
C PHE A 276 3.93 20.64 11.29
N PRO A 277 5.02 21.40 11.49
CA PRO A 277 5.96 21.73 10.43
C PRO A 277 6.84 20.53 10.06
N LEU A 278 7.26 20.48 8.79
CA LEU A 278 8.29 19.56 8.32
C LEU A 278 9.60 19.82 9.09
N CYS A 279 10.16 18.78 9.70
CA CYS A 279 11.57 18.73 10.05
C CYS A 279 12.27 17.90 8.96
N GLN A 280 13.32 18.47 8.36
CA GLN A 280 14.25 17.73 7.52
C GLN A 280 15.43 17.33 8.39
N ASP A 281 15.38 16.12 8.95
CA ASP A 281 16.50 15.53 9.67
C ASP A 281 17.02 14.34 8.86
N GLY A 282 18.32 14.36 8.53
CA GLY A 282 19.00 13.29 7.81
C GLY A 282 19.35 12.11 8.72
N PRO A 283 19.84 10.99 8.15
CA PRO A 283 20.22 9.81 8.91
C PRO A 283 21.41 10.11 9.83
N THR A 284 21.14 10.34 11.10
CA THR A 284 22.13 10.45 12.18
C THR A 284 21.88 9.33 13.16
N ALA A 285 22.92 8.53 13.43
CA ALA A 285 22.84 7.44 14.41
C ALA A 285 22.85 8.02 15.82
N PHE A 286 21.87 7.64 16.64
CA PHE A 286 21.75 8.03 18.04
C PHE A 286 21.50 6.79 18.92
N ALA A 287 21.88 6.89 20.20
CA ALA A 287 22.03 5.76 21.11
C ALA A 287 20.71 5.24 21.71
N ASP A 288 20.75 4.03 22.27
CA ASP A 288 19.67 3.42 23.06
C ASP A 288 19.41 4.20 24.37
N ASP A 289 18.39 5.05 24.39
CA ASP A 289 17.79 5.62 25.61
C ASP A 289 16.26 5.81 25.45
N ASP A 290 15.54 4.69 25.22
CA ASP A 290 14.08 4.60 25.37
C ASP A 290 13.76 3.81 26.66
N GLU A 291 12.97 4.38 27.57
CA GLU A 291 12.42 3.72 28.77
C GLU A 291 10.93 3.35 28.59
N GLY A 292 10.47 2.31 29.28
CA GLY A 292 9.09 1.83 29.17
C GLY A 292 8.09 2.79 29.85
N GLU A 293 7.01 3.17 29.16
CA GLU A 293 6.06 4.17 29.67
C GLU A 293 4.88 3.49 30.41
N ILE A 294 4.69 3.81 31.69
CA ILE A 294 3.51 3.40 32.46
C ILE A 294 2.45 4.51 32.37
N VAL A 295 1.48 4.33 31.47
CA VAL A 295 0.43 5.33 31.25
C VAL A 295 -0.76 5.07 32.19
N MET A 296 -0.98 6.01 33.12
CA MET A 296 -2.05 5.95 34.13
C MET A 296 -3.36 6.52 33.56
N PHE A 297 -4.50 5.89 33.85
CA PHE A 297 -5.80 6.36 33.34
C PHE A 297 -6.83 6.64 34.45
N SER A 298 -7.33 7.89 34.41
CA SER A 298 -8.29 8.51 35.36
C SER A 298 -7.73 8.87 36.76
N GLY A 299 -8.39 9.82 37.43
CA GLY A 299 -8.22 10.04 38.89
C GLY A 299 -7.45 11.27 39.40
N ARG A 300 -6.93 12.15 38.52
CA ARG A 300 -5.93 13.23 38.79
C ARG A 300 -4.49 12.69 38.86
N GLY A 301 -3.78 12.77 37.75
CA GLY A 301 -2.35 12.48 37.61
C GLY A 301 -1.84 13.12 36.31
N THR A 302 -0.56 13.50 36.26
CA THR A 302 -0.05 14.42 35.22
C THR A 302 0.49 13.76 33.96
N ASP A 303 0.58 12.42 33.91
CA ASP A 303 1.09 11.67 32.76
C ASP A 303 0.00 10.80 32.15
N VAL A 304 -0.64 11.34 31.11
CA VAL A 304 -1.70 10.68 30.33
C VAL A 304 -1.41 10.86 28.85
N SER A 305 -0.98 9.80 28.17
CA SER A 305 -0.82 9.78 26.71
C SER A 305 -2.18 9.81 26.02
N TYR A 306 -2.74 11.01 25.89
CA TYR A 306 -4.05 11.29 25.27
C TYR A 306 -4.17 10.68 23.86
N GLY A 307 -3.08 10.70 23.09
CA GLY A 307 -3.02 10.10 21.76
C GLY A 307 -3.13 8.57 21.77
N LEU A 308 -2.48 7.89 22.71
CA LEU A 308 -2.56 6.43 22.84
C LEU A 308 -4.00 6.00 23.19
N ASN A 309 -4.67 6.73 24.09
CA ASN A 309 -6.05 6.43 24.47
C ASN A 309 -7.01 6.51 23.26
N TRP A 310 -6.96 7.59 22.48
CA TRP A 310 -7.77 7.69 21.26
C TRP A 310 -7.43 6.62 20.21
N ALA A 311 -6.17 6.21 20.10
CA ALA A 311 -5.78 5.11 19.22
C ALA A 311 -6.35 3.76 19.66
N LEU A 312 -6.39 3.47 20.97
CA LEU A 312 -7.00 2.26 21.53
C LEU A 312 -8.54 2.27 21.38
N VAL A 313 -9.18 3.41 21.65
CA VAL A 313 -10.63 3.60 21.45
C VAL A 313 -11.00 3.44 19.97
N GLY A 314 -10.17 3.93 19.05
CA GLY A 314 -10.31 3.70 17.60
C GLY A 314 -10.15 2.23 17.17
N LYS A 315 -9.50 1.40 17.98
CA LYS A 315 -9.43 -0.06 17.85
C LYS A 315 -10.47 -0.78 18.73
N GLY A 316 -11.44 -0.05 19.28
CA GLY A 316 -12.56 -0.60 20.06
C GLY A 316 -12.23 -1.01 21.50
N VAL A 317 -11.07 -0.59 22.02
CA VAL A 317 -10.59 -0.90 23.38
C VAL A 317 -10.63 0.36 24.26
N VAL A 318 -11.32 0.27 25.39
CA VAL A 318 -11.40 1.35 26.40
C VAL A 318 -10.61 0.93 27.64
N VAL A 319 -9.54 1.66 27.95
CA VAL A 319 -8.73 1.40 29.16
C VAL A 319 -9.47 1.93 30.39
N LYS A 320 -9.53 1.12 31.45
CA LYS A 320 -10.11 1.52 32.74
C LYS A 320 -9.09 2.18 33.66
N ASP A 321 -8.07 1.44 34.11
CA ASP A 321 -7.19 1.87 35.20
C ASP A 321 -5.78 2.22 34.69
N LYS A 322 -5.16 1.34 33.89
CA LYS A 322 -3.78 1.52 33.39
C LYS A 322 -3.56 0.90 32.01
N ALA A 323 -2.71 1.56 31.21
CA ALA A 323 -2.15 0.97 29.99
C ALA A 323 -0.62 1.02 30.06
N TYR A 324 0.01 -0.15 29.98
CA TYR A 324 1.46 -0.28 29.97
C TYR A 324 1.96 -0.30 28.53
N TYR A 325 2.93 0.55 28.18
CA TYR A 325 3.37 0.75 26.80
C TYR A 325 4.87 0.44 26.62
N ASN A 326 5.18 -0.45 25.67
CA ASN A 326 6.54 -0.83 25.26
C ASN A 326 7.46 -1.25 26.43
N LEU A 327 6.92 -1.99 27.41
CA LEU A 327 7.68 -2.44 28.58
C LEU A 327 8.83 -3.38 28.21
N LYS A 328 9.97 -3.18 28.87
CA LYS A 328 11.14 -4.07 28.77
C LYS A 328 10.84 -5.41 29.45
N ILE A 329 11.49 -6.50 29.02
CA ILE A 329 11.25 -7.85 29.57
C ILE A 329 11.33 -7.90 31.12
N PRO A 330 12.30 -7.25 31.79
CA PRO A 330 12.33 -7.21 33.26
C PRO A 330 11.13 -6.50 33.92
N GLU A 331 10.49 -5.55 33.23
CA GLU A 331 9.28 -4.86 33.70
C GLU A 331 8.04 -5.75 33.53
N LEU A 332 7.94 -6.46 32.41
CA LEU A 332 6.91 -7.49 32.20
C LEU A 332 6.97 -8.57 33.29
N MET A 333 8.18 -9.07 33.61
CA MET A 333 8.37 -10.05 34.69
C MET A 333 7.96 -9.50 36.06
N LYS A 334 8.29 -8.23 36.38
CA LYS A 334 7.83 -7.55 37.61
C LYS A 334 6.30 -7.42 37.69
N LEU A 335 5.60 -7.39 36.56
CA LEU A 335 4.14 -7.35 36.47
C LEU A 335 3.49 -8.74 36.35
N GLY A 336 4.25 -9.82 36.60
CA GLY A 336 3.74 -11.19 36.63
C GLY A 336 3.66 -11.87 35.26
N ALA A 337 4.45 -11.43 34.28
CA ALA A 337 4.65 -12.20 33.06
C ALA A 337 5.33 -13.53 33.39
N CYS A 338 4.78 -14.62 32.84
CA CYS A 338 5.38 -15.94 32.87
C CYS A 338 5.73 -16.34 31.43
N ILE A 339 6.85 -17.02 31.22
CA ILE A 339 7.17 -17.65 29.94
C ILE A 339 6.04 -18.66 29.65
N PRO A 340 5.30 -18.54 28.53
CA PRO A 340 4.27 -19.51 28.19
C PRO A 340 4.92 -20.86 27.89
N GLY A 341 4.35 -21.94 28.42
CA GLY A 341 4.74 -23.29 28.01
C GLY A 341 4.42 -23.50 26.54
N THR A 342 5.29 -24.20 25.81
CA THR A 342 5.13 -24.46 24.37
C THR A 342 3.82 -25.18 24.10
N ILE A 343 3.00 -24.62 23.21
CA ILE A 343 1.79 -25.24 22.68
C ILE A 343 1.94 -25.34 21.17
N SER A 344 1.58 -26.49 20.62
CA SER A 344 1.47 -26.76 19.18
C SER A 344 0.01 -26.95 18.78
N ASP A 345 -0.24 -27.10 17.48
CA ASP A 345 -1.55 -27.43 16.89
C ASP A 345 -2.64 -26.41 17.23
N ILE A 346 -2.27 -25.13 17.36
CA ILE A 346 -3.22 -24.02 17.46
C ILE A 346 -3.93 -23.82 16.12
N THR A 347 -5.24 -23.98 16.10
CA THR A 347 -6.05 -23.68 14.90
C THR A 347 -6.00 -22.19 14.58
N LEU A 348 -5.53 -21.85 13.37
CA LEU A 348 -5.55 -20.51 12.80
C LEU A 348 -6.67 -20.42 11.77
N TYR A 349 -7.70 -19.61 12.05
CA TYR A 349 -8.79 -19.35 11.10
C TYR A 349 -8.46 -18.11 10.24
N MET A 350 -8.15 -18.31 8.96
CA MET A 350 -7.78 -17.23 8.06
C MET A 350 -9.00 -16.68 7.30
N ARG A 351 -9.13 -15.36 7.29
CA ARG A 351 -10.08 -14.63 6.46
C ARG A 351 -9.35 -13.72 5.47
N GLY A 352 -9.61 -13.97 4.20
CA GLY A 352 -9.03 -13.27 3.05
C GLY A 352 -8.95 -14.25 1.88
N ASN A 353 -8.24 -13.89 0.82
CA ASN A 353 -8.10 -14.74 -0.36
C ASN A 353 -6.92 -15.72 -0.21
N ALA A 354 -6.85 -16.43 0.92
CA ALA A 354 -5.73 -17.29 1.31
C ALA A 354 -5.65 -18.54 0.39
N SER A 355 -4.71 -18.49 -0.55
CA SER A 355 -4.25 -19.61 -1.41
C SER A 355 -5.30 -20.64 -1.91
N GLY A 356 -6.51 -20.18 -2.28
CA GLY A 356 -7.47 -20.95 -3.09
C GLY A 356 -8.58 -21.71 -2.35
N GLY A 357 -8.68 -21.60 -1.02
CA GLY A 357 -9.82 -22.13 -0.25
C GLY A 357 -10.96 -21.12 -0.08
N PRO A 358 -12.18 -21.56 0.32
CA PRO A 358 -13.11 -20.66 1.01
C PRO A 358 -12.49 -20.21 2.35
N PRO A 359 -12.74 -18.97 2.82
CA PRO A 359 -12.14 -18.48 4.06
C PRO A 359 -12.68 -19.21 5.28
N ASP A 360 -11.81 -19.60 6.21
CA ASP A 360 -12.12 -20.42 7.39
C ASP A 360 -13.09 -19.72 8.36
N ILE A 361 -13.18 -18.39 8.30
CA ILE A 361 -14.06 -17.56 9.11
C ILE A 361 -14.72 -16.45 8.28
N SER A 362 -16.04 -16.33 8.38
CA SER A 362 -16.79 -15.27 7.69
C SER A 362 -16.56 -13.90 8.32
N LYS A 363 -16.81 -12.83 7.55
CA LYS A 363 -16.71 -11.44 8.03
C LYS A 363 -17.59 -11.18 9.27
N ALA A 364 -18.77 -11.80 9.32
CA ALA A 364 -19.68 -11.67 10.45
C ALA A 364 -19.16 -12.36 11.72
N GLN A 365 -18.59 -13.58 11.58
CA GLN A 365 -17.95 -14.28 12.70
C GLN A 365 -16.71 -13.51 13.19
N PHE A 366 -15.82 -13.06 12.29
CA PHE A 366 -14.63 -12.31 12.69
C PHE A 366 -14.97 -11.00 13.41
N LEU A 367 -15.92 -10.21 12.90
CA LEU A 367 -16.36 -8.97 13.56
C LEU A 367 -17.10 -9.23 14.89
N LYS A 368 -17.82 -10.35 15.02
CA LYS A 368 -18.43 -10.78 16.29
C LYS A 368 -17.36 -11.16 17.32
N LEU A 369 -16.36 -11.94 16.91
CA LEU A 369 -15.21 -12.30 17.73
C LEU A 369 -14.43 -11.06 18.17
N LEU A 370 -14.09 -10.17 17.24
CA LEU A 370 -13.38 -8.92 17.51
C LEU A 370 -14.12 -8.09 18.56
N LYS A 371 -15.44 -7.89 18.40
CA LYS A 371 -16.26 -7.16 19.38
C LYS A 371 -16.27 -7.82 20.76
N GLN A 372 -16.28 -9.15 20.83
CA GLN A 372 -16.19 -9.88 22.10
C GLN A 372 -14.80 -9.73 22.74
N VAL A 373 -13.74 -9.81 21.95
CA VAL A 373 -12.34 -9.66 22.41
C VAL A 373 -12.03 -8.24 22.86
N THR A 374 -12.39 -7.20 22.11
CA THR A 374 -12.14 -5.82 22.55
C THR A 374 -13.04 -5.44 23.72
N SER A 375 -14.26 -5.97 23.83
CA SER A 375 -15.10 -5.83 25.02
C SER A 375 -14.51 -6.54 26.24
N HIS A 376 -13.82 -7.67 26.07
CA HIS A 376 -13.12 -8.38 27.14
C HIS A 376 -11.88 -7.60 27.60
N ILE A 377 -11.05 -7.12 26.67
CA ILE A 377 -9.87 -6.30 26.98
C ILE A 377 -10.30 -4.96 27.62
N SER A 378 -11.43 -4.38 27.21
CA SER A 378 -12.02 -3.20 27.88
C SER A 378 -12.64 -3.51 29.25
N SER A 379 -12.75 -4.77 29.64
CA SER A 379 -13.32 -5.17 30.94
C SER A 379 -12.26 -5.28 32.03
N VAL A 380 -11.01 -5.59 31.69
CA VAL A 380 -9.91 -5.73 32.64
C VAL A 380 -9.36 -4.36 33.11
N ARG A 381 -8.60 -4.38 34.21
CA ARG A 381 -8.02 -3.17 34.83
C ARG A 381 -6.80 -2.64 34.08
N ASN A 382 -5.88 -3.56 33.80
CA ASN A 382 -4.59 -3.31 33.16
C ASN A 382 -4.65 -3.81 31.71
N VAL A 383 -4.25 -2.96 30.76
CA VAL A 383 -4.02 -3.35 29.36
C VAL A 383 -2.53 -3.24 29.05
N PHE A 384 -1.99 -4.18 28.29
CA PHE A 384 -0.58 -4.23 27.90
C PHE A 384 -0.46 -3.98 26.39
N ILE A 385 0.38 -3.04 26.00
CA ILE A 385 0.58 -2.61 24.61
C ILE A 385 2.05 -2.74 24.24
N GLN A 386 2.32 -3.39 23.11
CA GLN A 386 3.64 -3.43 22.49
C GLN A 386 3.51 -2.99 21.04
N ASP A 387 4.24 -1.93 20.68
CA ASP A 387 4.48 -1.53 19.30
C ASP A 387 5.77 -2.18 18.78
N GLY A 388 5.81 -2.52 17.48
CA GLY A 388 6.97 -3.08 16.79
C GLY A 388 6.87 -2.95 15.28
N VAL A 389 7.85 -3.48 14.53
CA VAL A 389 7.76 -3.62 13.06
C VAL A 389 8.10 -5.02 12.57
N ILE A 390 7.44 -5.40 11.47
CA ILE A 390 7.75 -6.54 10.61
C ILE A 390 8.51 -6.02 9.40
N SER A 391 9.56 -6.74 8.99
CA SER A 391 10.66 -6.29 8.15
C SER A 391 11.44 -5.10 8.75
N SER A 392 12.75 -5.17 8.60
CA SER A 392 13.70 -4.18 9.09
C SER A 392 14.03 -3.08 8.07
N SER A 393 13.50 -3.13 6.83
CA SER A 393 13.63 -2.04 5.85
C SER A 393 12.74 -0.85 6.22
N PRO A 394 13.29 0.39 6.38
CA PRO A 394 12.50 1.57 6.71
C PRO A 394 11.42 1.94 5.68
N LYS A 395 11.56 1.51 4.42
CA LYS A 395 10.64 1.88 3.33
C LYS A 395 9.42 0.96 3.23
N SER A 396 9.61 -0.34 3.47
CA SER A 396 8.58 -1.36 3.25
C SER A 396 8.28 -2.23 4.48
N ASN A 397 8.65 -1.77 5.68
CA ASN A 397 8.19 -2.38 6.92
C ASN A 397 6.68 -2.26 7.10
N VAL A 398 6.15 -3.06 8.02
CA VAL A 398 4.76 -2.99 8.50
C VAL A 398 4.81 -2.74 9.99
N THR A 399 4.22 -1.62 10.44
CA THR A 399 4.10 -1.35 11.87
C THR A 399 3.01 -2.21 12.50
N VAL A 400 3.28 -2.71 13.70
CA VAL A 400 2.43 -3.64 14.44
C VAL A 400 2.10 -3.06 15.81
N ARG A 401 0.82 -3.10 16.21
CA ARG A 401 0.35 -2.83 17.57
C ARG A 401 -0.24 -4.09 18.18
N ILE A 402 0.34 -4.57 19.26
CA ILE A 402 -0.24 -5.63 20.10
C ILE A 402 -1.00 -4.98 21.25
N ILE A 403 -2.19 -5.50 21.57
CA ILE A 403 -3.04 -5.08 22.68
C ILE A 403 -3.48 -6.34 23.43
N SER A 404 -3.15 -6.47 24.71
CA SER A 404 -3.45 -7.67 25.51
C SER A 404 -4.01 -7.40 26.91
N ASP A 405 -4.76 -8.38 27.42
CA ASP A 405 -5.14 -8.50 28.84
C ASP A 405 -4.04 -9.13 29.73
N SER A 406 -2.89 -9.56 29.16
CA SER A 406 -1.84 -10.28 29.88
C SER A 406 -0.41 -9.86 29.45
N PRO A 407 0.53 -9.67 30.40
CA PRO A 407 1.91 -9.29 30.07
C PRO A 407 2.71 -10.47 29.49
N SER A 408 2.33 -11.72 29.81
CA SER A 408 2.95 -12.95 29.28
C SER A 408 2.83 -13.05 27.76
N ALA A 409 1.79 -12.44 27.17
CA ALA A 409 1.57 -12.43 25.72
C ALA A 409 2.59 -11.58 24.95
N LEU A 410 3.25 -10.64 25.62
CA LEU A 410 4.23 -9.76 24.97
C LEU A 410 5.62 -10.41 24.88
N LEU A 411 5.95 -11.39 25.73
CA LEU A 411 7.25 -12.06 25.74
C LEU A 411 7.67 -12.64 24.37
N PRO A 412 6.89 -13.54 23.71
CA PRO A 412 7.26 -14.05 22.39
C PRO A 412 7.22 -12.98 21.30
N MET A 413 6.36 -11.96 21.44
CA MET A 413 6.24 -10.87 20.46
C MET A 413 7.50 -9.99 20.42
N THR A 414 8.08 -9.67 21.58
CA THR A 414 9.30 -8.85 21.73
C THR A 414 10.55 -9.54 21.17
N ASP A 415 10.54 -10.86 21.07
CA ASP A 415 11.58 -11.66 20.43
C ASP A 415 11.47 -11.65 18.89
N ILE A 416 10.25 -11.70 18.35
CA ILE A 416 9.95 -11.86 16.92
C ILE A 416 9.93 -10.52 16.16
N LEU A 417 9.46 -9.45 16.80
CA LEU A 417 9.34 -8.13 16.19
C LEU A 417 10.61 -7.29 16.34
N TRP A 418 10.86 -6.45 15.35
CA TRP A 418 11.88 -5.40 15.42
C TRP A 418 11.39 -4.25 16.30
N LYS A 419 12.31 -3.61 17.04
CA LYS A 419 12.03 -2.34 17.75
C LYS A 419 11.51 -1.31 16.74
N THR A 420 10.59 -0.44 17.17
CA THR A 420 10.11 0.69 16.36
C THR A 420 10.15 1.98 17.18
N PRO A 421 10.46 3.16 16.58
CA PRO A 421 10.48 4.42 17.33
C PRO A 421 9.13 4.74 17.95
N ALA A 422 9.15 5.39 19.13
CA ALA A 422 7.94 5.84 19.80
C ALA A 422 7.01 6.60 18.83
N ARG A 423 5.72 6.24 18.85
CA ARG A 423 4.65 6.81 17.99
C ARG A 423 4.69 6.42 16.50
N ALA A 424 5.67 5.67 15.99
CA ALA A 424 5.73 5.30 14.56
C ALA A 424 4.43 4.64 14.05
N VAL A 425 3.93 3.64 14.79
CA VAL A 425 2.62 2.98 14.56
C VAL A 425 1.44 3.96 14.50
N SER A 426 1.50 5.07 15.24
CA SER A 426 0.44 6.08 15.30
C SER A 426 0.51 7.11 14.16
N HIS A 427 1.57 7.05 13.33
CA HIS A 427 1.72 7.81 12.09
C HIS A 427 1.58 6.95 10.82
N ASP A 428 1.61 5.62 10.97
CA ASP A 428 1.36 4.67 9.87
C ASP A 428 -0.14 4.71 9.46
N PRO A 429 -0.47 4.83 8.16
CA PRO A 429 -1.86 4.80 7.68
C PRO A 429 -2.51 3.40 7.71
N CYS A 430 -1.72 2.33 7.80
CA CYS A 430 -2.19 0.94 7.80
C CYS A 430 -1.39 0.03 8.78
N PRO A 431 -1.48 0.26 10.11
CA PRO A 431 -0.81 -0.54 11.12
C PRO A 431 -1.57 -1.85 11.40
N LEU A 432 -0.85 -2.98 11.35
CA LEU A 432 -1.35 -4.30 11.71
C LEU A 432 -1.70 -4.32 13.20
N THR A 433 -2.89 -4.80 13.58
CA THR A 433 -3.31 -4.85 14.99
C THR A 433 -3.51 -6.27 15.48
N VAL A 434 -2.78 -6.63 16.53
CA VAL A 434 -2.87 -7.94 17.21
C VAL A 434 -3.61 -7.76 18.53
N TYR A 435 -4.71 -8.48 18.71
CA TYR A 435 -5.45 -8.52 19.97
C TYR A 435 -5.20 -9.88 20.64
N VAL A 436 -4.75 -9.88 21.90
CA VAL A 436 -4.55 -11.12 22.67
C VAL A 436 -5.43 -11.10 23.91
N ALA A 437 -6.41 -12.00 23.95
CA ALA A 437 -7.28 -12.21 25.11
C ALA A 437 -6.98 -13.59 25.72
N SER A 438 -6.00 -13.66 26.62
CA SER A 438 -5.61 -14.91 27.28
C SER A 438 -6.71 -15.48 28.18
N SER A 439 -7.59 -14.61 28.69
CA SER A 439 -8.59 -14.98 29.70
C SER A 439 -9.99 -15.27 29.10
N ILE A 440 -10.13 -15.28 27.77
CA ILE A 440 -11.44 -15.44 27.11
C ILE A 440 -11.90 -16.91 27.07
N SER A 441 -13.17 -17.16 27.37
CA SER A 441 -13.69 -18.51 27.61
C SER A 441 -13.84 -19.39 26.35
N LYS A 442 -13.76 -20.72 26.51
CA LYS A 442 -14.00 -21.70 25.42
C LYS A 442 -15.33 -21.46 24.68
N LYS A 443 -16.37 -21.06 25.41
CA LYS A 443 -17.71 -20.73 24.89
C LYS A 443 -17.69 -19.69 23.77
N THR A 444 -16.65 -18.87 23.66
CA THR A 444 -16.51 -17.92 22.55
C THR A 444 -16.41 -18.63 21.19
N ARG A 445 -15.66 -19.74 21.08
CA ARG A 445 -15.54 -20.52 19.83
C ARG A 445 -16.87 -21.20 19.47
N GLU A 446 -17.52 -21.81 20.46
CA GLU A 446 -18.84 -22.45 20.35
C GLU A 446 -19.89 -21.45 19.84
N ASN A 447 -19.95 -20.25 20.44
CA ASN A 447 -20.84 -19.15 20.05
C ASN A 447 -20.54 -18.55 18.65
N LEU A 448 -19.45 -18.95 17.99
CA LEU A 448 -19.09 -18.57 16.63
C LEU A 448 -19.33 -19.69 15.61
N GLY A 449 -19.69 -20.90 16.06
CA GLY A 449 -19.90 -22.06 15.19
C GLY A 449 -18.61 -22.64 14.59
N LEU A 450 -17.44 -22.32 15.15
CA LEU A 450 -16.11 -22.69 14.60
C LEU A 450 -15.65 -24.11 14.98
N GLY A 451 -16.59 -25.02 15.26
CA GLY A 451 -16.31 -26.42 15.60
C GLY A 451 -15.84 -26.66 17.04
N SER A 452 -15.86 -27.94 17.44
CA SER A 452 -15.48 -28.42 18.77
C SER A 452 -14.13 -29.15 18.74
N HIS A 453 -13.03 -28.39 18.87
CA HIS A 453 -11.69 -28.93 19.08
C HIS A 453 -11.35 -29.01 20.58
N SER A 454 -10.54 -30.01 20.97
CA SER A 454 -10.11 -30.26 22.34
C SER A 454 -9.33 -29.10 22.96
N ASN A 455 -8.40 -28.51 22.20
CA ASN A 455 -7.63 -27.35 22.61
C ASN A 455 -8.54 -26.12 22.73
N ALA A 456 -8.48 -25.43 23.87
CA ALA A 456 -9.26 -24.23 24.15
C ALA A 456 -8.81 -23.01 23.32
N ALA A 457 -7.52 -22.97 22.97
CA ALA A 457 -6.87 -21.84 22.36
C ALA A 457 -7.01 -21.87 20.82
N PHE A 458 -7.14 -20.70 20.20
CA PHE A 458 -7.15 -20.54 18.74
C PHE A 458 -6.69 -19.14 18.34
N ALA A 459 -6.22 -19.01 17.09
CA ALA A 459 -5.94 -17.74 16.44
C ALA A 459 -6.95 -17.49 15.31
N ALA A 460 -7.25 -16.24 15.01
CA ALA A 460 -8.06 -15.86 13.85
C ALA A 460 -7.56 -14.56 13.25
N ALA A 461 -7.49 -14.47 11.92
CA ALA A 461 -6.95 -13.30 11.21
C ALA A 461 -7.91 -12.82 10.11
N ASP A 462 -8.01 -11.51 9.90
CA ASP A 462 -8.67 -10.90 8.73
C ASP A 462 -7.67 -10.02 7.99
N ILE A 463 -7.26 -10.49 6.80
CA ILE A 463 -6.30 -9.83 5.89
C ILE A 463 -6.84 -8.49 5.40
N ASP A 464 -8.15 -8.39 5.11
CA ASP A 464 -8.74 -7.11 4.68
C ASP A 464 -8.59 -6.07 5.79
N LEU A 465 -8.82 -6.47 7.05
CA LEU A 465 -8.76 -5.63 8.26
C LEU A 465 -7.36 -5.50 8.88
N SER A 466 -6.32 -6.13 8.31
CA SER A 466 -4.96 -6.17 8.88
C SER A 466 -4.94 -6.51 10.38
N SER A 467 -5.80 -7.45 10.79
CA SER A 467 -6.12 -7.69 12.20
C SER A 467 -5.96 -9.17 12.58
N LEU A 468 -5.26 -9.43 13.68
CA LEU A 468 -5.00 -10.76 14.25
C LEU A 468 -5.60 -10.85 15.65
N ILE A 469 -6.19 -12.00 15.99
CA ILE A 469 -6.81 -12.27 17.28
C ILE A 469 -6.27 -13.58 17.82
N PHE A 470 -5.72 -13.56 19.05
CA PHE A 470 -5.37 -14.77 19.82
C PHE A 470 -6.33 -14.92 21.01
N CYS A 471 -6.91 -16.11 21.16
CA CYS A 471 -7.82 -16.46 22.23
C CYS A 471 -7.22 -17.56 23.11
N GLY A 472 -7.24 -17.37 24.43
CA GLY A 472 -6.55 -18.27 25.35
C GLY A 472 -5.02 -18.18 25.18
N ASN A 473 -4.32 -19.28 25.46
CA ASN A 473 -2.87 -19.37 25.34
C ASN A 473 -2.36 -19.52 23.88
N ALA A 474 -3.15 -19.13 22.87
CA ALA A 474 -2.81 -19.30 21.45
C ALA A 474 -1.56 -18.51 21.04
N PHE A 475 -1.21 -17.46 21.77
CA PHE A 475 0.03 -16.68 21.61
C PHE A 475 1.30 -17.45 22.01
N ALA A 476 1.18 -18.66 22.57
CA ALA A 476 2.32 -19.52 22.88
C ALA A 476 2.86 -20.26 21.64
N ASP A 477 2.04 -20.42 20.60
CA ASP A 477 2.45 -21.05 19.33
C ASP A 477 3.14 -20.00 18.44
N VAL A 478 4.47 -19.97 18.54
CA VAL A 478 5.34 -19.07 17.79
C VAL A 478 5.26 -19.30 16.27
N ASN A 479 4.95 -20.52 15.82
CA ASN A 479 4.89 -20.84 14.39
C ASN A 479 3.59 -20.27 13.80
N VAL A 480 2.45 -20.57 14.42
CA VAL A 480 1.14 -20.00 14.04
C VAL A 480 1.16 -18.48 14.12
N MET A 481 1.89 -17.90 15.08
CA MET A 481 2.11 -16.46 15.16
C MET A 481 2.90 -15.91 13.97
N LYS A 482 4.02 -16.53 13.59
CA LYS A 482 4.82 -16.13 12.42
C LYS A 482 4.03 -16.28 11.12
N ASP A 483 3.33 -17.39 10.92
CA ASP A 483 2.50 -17.63 9.73
C ASP A 483 1.39 -16.58 9.60
N ALA A 484 0.67 -16.29 10.69
CA ALA A 484 -0.39 -15.28 10.68
C ALA A 484 0.16 -13.86 10.44
N LEU A 485 1.29 -13.50 11.06
CA LEU A 485 1.94 -12.20 10.82
C LEU A 485 2.50 -12.10 9.39
N PHE A 486 3.05 -13.19 8.84
CA PHE A 486 3.53 -13.26 7.46
C PHE A 486 2.38 -13.04 6.47
N ALA A 487 1.27 -13.76 6.64
CA ALA A 487 0.08 -13.63 5.80
C ALA A 487 -0.58 -12.23 5.87
N LEU A 488 -0.51 -11.56 7.02
CA LEU A 488 -1.08 -10.22 7.23
C LEU A 488 -0.16 -9.08 6.75
N ALA A 489 1.17 -9.22 6.88
CA ALA A 489 2.13 -8.19 6.50
C ALA A 489 2.51 -8.26 5.01
N THR A 490 2.58 -9.45 4.42
CA THR A 490 2.88 -9.69 2.99
C THR A 490 2.20 -8.72 2.00
N PRO A 491 0.87 -8.48 2.04
CA PRO A 491 0.24 -7.58 1.07
C PRO A 491 0.57 -6.10 1.35
N ILE A 492 0.84 -5.73 2.61
CA ILE A 492 1.20 -4.36 3.00
C ILE A 492 2.64 -4.05 2.57
N ILE A 493 3.57 -5.02 2.69
CA ILE A 493 4.95 -4.92 2.21
C ILE A 493 4.97 -4.72 0.68
N PHE A 494 4.16 -5.49 -0.05
CA PHE A 494 4.05 -5.43 -1.51
C PHE A 494 3.53 -4.07 -2.00
N GLU A 495 2.47 -3.53 -1.39
CA GLU A 495 1.96 -2.18 -1.69
C GLU A 495 2.95 -1.06 -1.28
N ARG A 496 3.85 -1.31 -0.32
CA ARG A 496 4.98 -0.42 0.02
C ARG A 496 6.22 -0.60 -0.88
N GLY A 497 6.13 -1.44 -1.93
CA GLY A 497 7.20 -1.62 -2.92
C GLY A 497 8.35 -2.53 -2.48
N GLY A 498 8.20 -3.29 -1.40
CA GLY A 498 9.09 -4.41 -1.08
C GLY A 498 8.50 -5.72 -1.61
N LEU A 499 9.34 -6.63 -2.12
CA LEU A 499 8.92 -7.95 -2.57
C LEU A 499 9.09 -8.97 -1.43
N PRO A 500 8.00 -9.40 -0.75
CA PRO A 500 8.06 -10.44 0.27
C PRO A 500 8.26 -11.81 -0.36
N LEU A 501 9.20 -12.59 0.16
CA LEU A 501 9.58 -13.91 -0.34
C LEU A 501 9.61 -14.91 0.82
N PHE A 502 9.01 -16.08 0.62
CA PHE A 502 9.15 -17.23 1.52
C PHE A 502 10.49 -17.91 1.26
N ALA A 503 11.56 -17.18 1.61
CA ALA A 503 12.96 -17.52 1.39
C ALA A 503 13.76 -17.22 2.65
N ARG A 504 14.93 -17.82 2.76
CA ARG A 504 15.91 -17.50 3.80
C ARG A 504 17.02 -16.64 3.23
N ILE A 505 17.67 -15.85 4.10
CA ILE A 505 18.83 -15.04 3.72
C ILE A 505 20.07 -15.74 4.25
N VAL A 506 21.03 -15.99 3.36
CA VAL A 506 22.33 -16.59 3.63
C VAL A 506 23.41 -15.54 3.39
N VAL A 507 24.45 -15.51 4.24
CA VAL A 507 25.62 -14.64 4.06
C VAL A 507 26.88 -15.49 4.01
N SER A 508 27.58 -15.49 2.88
CA SER A 508 28.90 -16.12 2.71
C SER A 508 29.93 -15.04 2.39
N GLY A 509 30.81 -14.73 3.35
CA GLY A 509 31.81 -13.66 3.22
C GLY A 509 31.19 -12.30 2.89
N ASN A 510 31.32 -11.86 1.64
CA ASN A 510 30.75 -10.61 1.12
C ASN A 510 29.42 -10.77 0.37
N TRP A 511 28.99 -12.01 0.10
CA TRP A 511 27.82 -12.32 -0.71
C TRP A 511 26.54 -12.41 0.14
N VAL A 512 25.47 -11.80 -0.35
CA VAL A 512 24.11 -11.92 0.22
C VAL A 512 23.29 -12.80 -0.72
N ILE A 513 22.85 -13.96 -0.25
CA ILE A 513 22.19 -14.97 -1.08
C ILE A 513 20.74 -15.13 -0.60
N ILE A 514 19.78 -15.06 -1.51
CA ILE A 514 18.39 -15.42 -1.22
C ILE A 514 18.21 -16.90 -1.55
N LEU A 515 17.95 -17.71 -0.53
CA LEU A 515 17.81 -19.16 -0.62
C LEU A 515 16.34 -19.58 -0.52
N PHE A 516 15.82 -20.11 -1.62
CA PHE A 516 14.56 -20.86 -1.65
C PHE A 516 14.85 -22.34 -1.42
N ALA A 517 14.34 -22.89 -0.33
CA ALA A 517 14.54 -24.28 0.06
C ALA A 517 13.31 -24.79 0.81
N HIS A 518 13.05 -26.10 0.74
CA HIS A 518 12.02 -26.72 1.59
C HIS A 518 12.52 -26.86 3.04
N GLU A 519 11.60 -26.89 4.01
CA GLU A 519 11.95 -27.06 5.43
C GLU A 519 12.78 -28.32 5.71
N ASP A 520 12.49 -29.41 4.99
CA ASP A 520 13.23 -30.67 5.15
C ASP A 520 14.68 -30.56 4.62
N THR A 521 14.93 -29.71 3.61
CA THR A 521 16.29 -29.36 3.15
C THR A 521 17.06 -28.60 4.24
N ILE A 522 16.43 -27.59 4.86
CA ILE A 522 17.07 -26.79 5.91
C ILE A 522 17.35 -27.63 7.16
N LYS A 523 16.42 -28.52 7.55
CA LYS A 523 16.60 -29.42 8.70
C LYS A 523 17.67 -30.49 8.47
N SER A 524 17.90 -30.94 7.23
CA SER A 524 18.92 -31.95 6.89
C SER A 524 20.32 -31.38 6.66
N CYS A 525 20.48 -30.06 6.55
CA CYS A 525 21.76 -29.39 6.30
C CYS A 525 22.18 -28.51 7.50
N PRO A 526 22.68 -29.08 8.62
CA PRO A 526 23.03 -28.30 9.82
C PRO A 526 24.15 -27.28 9.59
N ASP A 527 25.10 -27.55 8.68
CA ASP A 527 26.21 -26.63 8.38
C ASP A 527 25.71 -25.27 7.83
N LEU A 528 24.54 -25.28 7.19
CA LEU A 528 23.90 -24.09 6.66
C LEU A 528 23.37 -23.16 7.76
N HIS A 529 23.09 -23.68 8.97
CA HIS A 529 22.50 -22.91 10.07
C HIS A 529 23.44 -21.78 10.53
N CYS A 530 24.76 -22.00 10.46
CA CYS A 530 25.76 -20.99 10.80
C CYS A 530 25.88 -19.85 9.76
N ALA A 531 25.39 -20.04 8.54
CA ALA A 531 25.40 -19.05 7.46
C ALA A 531 24.04 -18.35 7.25
N LEU A 532 23.00 -18.78 7.98
CA LEU A 532 21.65 -18.24 7.91
C LEU A 532 21.48 -17.01 8.79
N VAL A 533 20.97 -15.91 8.22
CA VAL A 533 20.57 -14.71 8.99
C VAL A 533 19.34 -15.00 9.86
N SER A 534 18.52 -15.97 9.44
CA SER A 534 17.41 -16.52 10.21
C SER A 534 17.13 -17.97 9.86
N MET A 535 16.78 -18.75 10.88
CA MET A 535 16.20 -20.10 10.73
C MET A 535 14.75 -20.05 10.25
N ASP A 536 14.05 -18.91 10.38
CA ASP A 536 12.71 -18.71 9.83
C ASP A 536 12.75 -18.36 8.34
N ALA A 537 11.80 -18.88 7.56
CA ALA A 537 11.55 -18.37 6.21
C ALA A 537 10.89 -16.97 6.29
N GLY A 538 11.41 -16.03 5.50
CA GLY A 538 10.93 -14.66 5.45
C GLY A 538 12.05 -13.68 5.08
N ALA A 539 12.12 -13.33 3.80
CA ALA A 539 12.96 -12.27 3.27
C ALA A 539 12.10 -11.21 2.58
N VAL A 540 12.54 -9.96 2.59
CA VAL A 540 11.97 -8.89 1.75
C VAL A 540 13.09 -8.31 0.88
N LEU A 541 12.92 -8.42 -0.44
CA LEU A 541 13.77 -7.73 -1.40
C LEU A 541 13.25 -6.30 -1.61
N CYS A 542 14.09 -5.32 -1.34
CA CYS A 542 13.77 -3.90 -1.32
C CYS A 542 14.71 -3.12 -2.26
N ALA A 543 14.30 -1.92 -2.68
CA ALA A 543 15.16 -1.03 -3.47
C ALA A 543 16.41 -0.52 -2.72
N ASP A 544 16.55 -0.80 -1.43
CA ASP A 544 17.76 -0.57 -0.63
C ASP A 544 18.54 -1.84 -0.25
N GLY A 545 18.08 -3.03 -0.66
CA GLY A 545 18.78 -4.29 -0.42
C GLY A 545 17.87 -5.42 0.04
N VAL A 546 18.35 -6.27 0.95
CA VAL A 546 17.56 -7.41 1.48
C VAL A 546 17.34 -7.24 2.99
N ALA A 547 16.09 -7.36 3.43
CA ALA A 547 15.71 -7.25 4.84
C ALA A 547 15.11 -8.57 5.36
N PRO A 548 15.55 -9.10 6.51
CA PRO A 548 14.86 -10.20 7.19
C PRO A 548 13.45 -9.79 7.65
N PHE A 549 12.48 -10.69 7.50
CA PHE A 549 11.06 -10.42 7.79
C PHE A 549 10.78 -10.34 9.30
N PHE A 550 11.39 -11.24 10.07
CA PHE A 550 11.34 -11.28 11.54
C PHE A 550 12.71 -11.00 12.14
N ARG A 551 12.74 -10.63 13.42
CA ARG A 551 13.97 -10.39 14.18
C ARG A 551 14.60 -11.72 14.63
N THR A 552 15.93 -11.76 14.63
CA THR A 552 16.72 -12.88 15.17
C THR A 552 17.56 -12.44 16.37
N LYS A 553 17.97 -13.41 17.19
CA LYS A 553 18.54 -13.14 18.53
C LYS A 553 20.07 -13.00 18.58
N GLU A 554 20.79 -13.44 17.56
CA GLU A 554 22.19 -13.89 17.74
C GLU A 554 23.28 -13.01 17.11
N LEU A 555 22.96 -12.03 16.25
CA LEU A 555 23.98 -11.13 15.69
C LEU A 555 23.55 -9.66 15.65
N ALA A 556 24.52 -8.78 15.83
CA ALA A 556 24.44 -7.34 15.57
C ALA A 556 24.53 -7.03 14.06
N MET A 557 23.69 -7.68 13.25
CA MET A 557 23.62 -7.42 11.80
C MET A 557 22.99 -6.04 11.52
N PRO A 558 23.36 -5.38 10.40
CA PRO A 558 22.66 -4.18 9.97
C PRO A 558 21.20 -4.51 9.60
N ASN A 559 20.29 -3.60 9.91
CA ASN A 559 18.84 -3.75 9.66
C ASN A 559 18.52 -4.05 8.17
N VAL A 560 19.33 -3.58 7.23
CA VAL A 560 19.20 -3.92 5.80
C VAL A 560 20.56 -4.38 5.30
N LEU A 561 20.58 -5.55 4.66
CA LEU A 561 21.75 -6.13 3.99
C LEU A 561 21.85 -5.59 2.57
N LYS A 562 23.02 -5.70 1.95
CA LYS A 562 23.21 -5.36 0.52
C LYS A 562 22.22 -6.14 -0.36
N GLY A 563 21.97 -5.63 -1.57
CA GLY A 563 21.18 -6.33 -2.59
C GLY A 563 21.72 -7.74 -2.88
N PRO A 564 20.85 -8.66 -3.35
CA PRO A 564 21.21 -10.06 -3.49
C PRO A 564 22.31 -10.25 -4.53
N SER A 565 23.39 -10.91 -4.13
CA SER A 565 24.49 -11.32 -5.00
C SER A 565 24.12 -12.55 -5.84
N ALA A 566 23.21 -13.38 -5.33
CA ALA A 566 22.62 -14.51 -6.05
C ALA A 566 21.22 -14.85 -5.52
N VAL A 567 20.44 -15.56 -6.34
CA VAL A 567 19.23 -16.28 -5.92
C VAL A 567 19.42 -17.76 -6.16
N VAL A 568 19.13 -18.59 -5.15
CA VAL A 568 19.41 -20.04 -5.17
C VAL A 568 18.13 -20.81 -4.87
N PHE A 569 17.83 -21.79 -5.71
CA PHE A 569 16.72 -22.74 -5.56
C PHE A 569 17.29 -24.11 -5.19
N ALA A 570 17.14 -24.51 -3.93
CA ALA A 570 17.57 -25.80 -3.41
C ALA A 570 16.40 -26.82 -3.47
N SER A 571 16.19 -27.36 -4.67
CA SER A 571 15.24 -28.46 -4.90
C SER A 571 15.89 -29.80 -4.55
N SER A 572 15.07 -30.76 -4.10
CA SER A 572 15.49 -32.17 -3.98
C SER A 572 14.88 -32.96 -5.13
N ASP A 573 15.68 -33.76 -5.83
CA ASP A 573 15.20 -34.70 -6.85
C ASP A 573 15.98 -36.02 -6.81
N SER A 574 15.51 -36.91 -5.94
CA SER A 574 15.92 -38.32 -5.86
C SER A 574 15.73 -39.09 -7.16
N THR A 575 14.88 -38.63 -8.10
CA THR A 575 14.67 -39.32 -9.37
C THR A 575 15.85 -39.12 -10.33
N GLY A 576 16.59 -38.01 -10.23
CA GLY A 576 17.73 -37.69 -11.09
C GLY A 576 17.34 -37.19 -12.49
N GLY A 577 16.27 -36.39 -12.57
CA GLY A 577 15.96 -35.52 -13.71
C GLY A 577 16.64 -34.14 -13.59
N LEU A 578 16.77 -33.59 -12.39
CA LEU A 578 17.54 -32.35 -12.14
C LEU A 578 19.06 -32.61 -12.11
N LEU A 579 19.80 -31.73 -12.78
CA LEU A 579 21.26 -31.62 -12.63
C LEU A 579 21.63 -31.15 -11.21
N CYS A 580 22.84 -31.50 -10.77
CA CYS A 580 23.39 -31.06 -9.48
C CYS A 580 23.44 -29.53 -9.35
N LEU A 581 23.83 -28.83 -10.43
CA LEU A 581 23.85 -27.37 -10.54
C LEU A 581 23.42 -26.94 -11.95
N SER A 582 22.53 -25.96 -12.04
CA SER A 582 22.14 -25.26 -13.28
C SER A 582 22.11 -23.74 -13.04
N LYS A 583 22.77 -22.95 -13.90
CA LYS A 583 22.54 -21.50 -13.98
C LYS A 583 21.25 -21.25 -14.78
N LEU A 584 20.37 -20.40 -14.25
CA LEU A 584 19.05 -20.12 -14.82
C LEU A 584 19.00 -18.75 -15.49
N SER A 585 18.15 -18.60 -16.51
CA SER A 585 17.65 -17.27 -16.91
C SER A 585 16.67 -16.71 -15.87
N PRO A 586 16.40 -15.38 -15.84
CA PRO A 586 15.37 -14.80 -14.97
C PRO A 586 13.98 -15.42 -15.14
N GLY A 587 13.61 -15.84 -16.36
CA GLY A 587 12.34 -16.51 -16.65
C GLY A 587 12.29 -17.95 -16.12
N GLN A 588 13.38 -18.72 -16.28
CA GLN A 588 13.51 -20.06 -15.67
C GLN A 588 13.52 -19.98 -14.14
N ALA A 589 14.18 -18.97 -13.56
CA ALA A 589 14.17 -18.72 -12.12
C ALA A 589 12.74 -18.48 -11.59
N ALA A 590 11.95 -17.66 -12.29
CA ALA A 590 10.54 -17.44 -11.95
C ALA A 590 9.66 -18.69 -12.14
N TYR A 591 9.93 -19.52 -13.15
CA TYR A 591 9.26 -20.82 -13.36
C TYR A 591 9.58 -21.83 -12.24
N HIS A 592 10.85 -21.95 -11.83
CA HIS A 592 11.26 -22.79 -10.70
C HIS A 592 10.76 -22.27 -9.34
N TYR A 593 10.66 -20.94 -9.16
CA TYR A 593 9.98 -20.32 -8.02
C TYR A 593 8.48 -20.69 -7.99
N LEU A 594 7.77 -20.57 -9.12
CA LEU A 594 6.35 -20.86 -9.23
C LEU A 594 6.03 -22.35 -9.10
N ALA A 595 6.98 -23.23 -9.43
CA ALA A 595 6.88 -24.67 -9.21
C ALA A 595 7.12 -25.05 -7.74
N GLY A 596 8.19 -24.54 -7.11
CA GLY A 596 8.64 -24.91 -5.77
C GLY A 596 8.78 -26.43 -5.59
N PHE A 597 9.53 -27.06 -6.49
CA PHE A 597 9.64 -28.53 -6.56
C PHE A 597 10.56 -29.11 -5.48
N HIS A 598 10.11 -30.18 -4.83
CA HIS A 598 10.90 -30.95 -3.87
C HIS A 598 10.37 -32.40 -3.79
N ASP A 599 11.14 -33.35 -4.30
CA ASP A 599 10.85 -34.80 -4.34
C ASP A 599 9.39 -35.15 -4.70
N GLY A 600 8.95 -34.65 -5.86
CA GLY A 600 7.62 -34.90 -6.42
C GLY A 600 6.52 -33.99 -5.87
N LYS A 601 6.76 -33.26 -4.77
CA LYS A 601 5.86 -32.20 -4.28
C LYS A 601 6.12 -30.90 -5.04
N PHE A 602 5.09 -30.07 -5.16
CA PHE A 602 5.15 -28.73 -5.77
C PHE A 602 4.49 -27.71 -4.84
N MET A 603 5.24 -26.71 -4.40
CA MET A 603 4.83 -25.69 -3.41
C MET A 603 5.07 -24.29 -3.98
N PRO A 604 4.12 -23.71 -4.74
CA PRO A 604 4.33 -22.45 -5.45
C PRO A 604 4.83 -21.32 -4.56
N GLY A 605 5.96 -20.72 -4.95
CA GLY A 605 6.64 -19.69 -4.18
C GLY A 605 7.35 -20.17 -2.91
N TYR A 606 7.52 -21.49 -2.74
CA TYR A 606 8.05 -22.19 -1.56
C TYR A 606 7.21 -22.05 -0.29
N ILE A 607 6.01 -21.45 -0.40
CA ILE A 607 5.10 -21.17 0.72
C ILE A 607 4.59 -22.48 1.34
N ASN A 608 4.86 -22.66 2.64
CA ASN A 608 4.43 -23.81 3.43
C ASN A 608 3.22 -23.52 4.36
N GLY A 609 2.69 -22.29 4.33
CA GLY A 609 1.62 -21.82 5.21
C GLY A 609 0.61 -20.91 4.50
N ALA A 610 -0.09 -20.07 5.25
CA ALA A 610 -1.07 -19.14 4.67
C ALA A 610 -0.38 -18.00 3.87
N SER A 611 -0.78 -17.80 2.61
CA SER A 611 -0.39 -16.62 1.81
C SER A 611 -1.61 -15.84 1.31
N SER A 612 -1.57 -14.52 1.48
CA SER A 612 -2.56 -13.57 0.98
C SER A 612 -2.38 -13.20 -0.50
N LEU A 613 -1.17 -13.41 -1.05
CA LEU A 613 -0.82 -13.05 -2.43
C LEU A 613 -0.72 -14.30 -3.30
N ASP A 614 -1.10 -14.13 -4.56
CA ASP A 614 -0.96 -15.15 -5.60
C ASP A 614 0.54 -15.38 -5.89
N PRO A 615 1.06 -16.61 -5.76
CA PRO A 615 2.42 -16.95 -6.16
C PRO A 615 2.78 -16.56 -7.59
N LEU A 616 1.81 -16.47 -8.51
CA LEU A 616 2.04 -15.98 -9.87
C LEU A 616 2.43 -14.49 -9.89
N VAL A 617 1.77 -13.66 -9.09
CA VAL A 617 2.10 -12.22 -8.98
C VAL A 617 3.49 -12.03 -8.37
N LEU A 618 3.84 -12.83 -7.36
CA LEU A 618 5.19 -12.85 -6.79
C LEU A 618 6.24 -13.35 -7.79
N ALA A 619 5.91 -14.34 -8.63
CA ALA A 619 6.80 -14.84 -9.69
C ALA A 619 7.07 -13.78 -10.76
N PHE A 620 6.06 -13.00 -11.16
CA PHE A 620 6.23 -11.86 -12.06
C PHE A 620 7.10 -10.75 -11.45
N ALA A 621 6.89 -10.42 -10.17
CA ALA A 621 7.70 -9.42 -9.47
C ALA A 621 9.16 -9.87 -9.29
N LEU A 622 9.38 -11.15 -8.96
CA LEU A 622 10.71 -11.76 -8.87
C LEU A 622 11.40 -11.78 -10.24
N HIS A 623 10.71 -12.20 -11.31
CA HIS A 623 11.24 -12.16 -12.67
C HIS A 623 11.73 -10.76 -13.03
N LYS A 624 10.89 -9.75 -12.79
CA LYS A 624 11.22 -8.35 -13.07
C LYS A 624 12.48 -7.91 -12.30
N GLN A 625 12.56 -8.18 -10.99
CA GLN A 625 13.71 -7.81 -10.18
C GLN A 625 15.01 -8.54 -10.55
N LEU A 626 14.94 -9.81 -10.92
CA LEU A 626 16.10 -10.56 -11.43
C LEU A 626 16.61 -9.99 -12.77
N LYS A 627 15.70 -9.51 -13.62
CA LYS A 627 15.99 -8.94 -14.94
C LYS A 627 16.48 -7.48 -14.88
N GLU A 628 15.97 -6.68 -13.94
CA GLU A 628 16.40 -5.29 -13.71
C GLU A 628 17.75 -5.18 -12.99
N ASN A 629 18.05 -6.09 -12.05
CA ASN A 629 19.28 -6.09 -11.25
C ASN A 629 20.33 -7.10 -11.73
N GLU A 630 20.15 -7.68 -12.93
CA GLU A 630 21.00 -8.73 -13.56
C GLU A 630 21.40 -9.89 -12.61
N THR A 631 20.57 -10.21 -11.62
CA THR A 631 20.96 -11.04 -10.48
C THR A 631 21.10 -12.51 -10.88
N PRO A 632 22.28 -13.14 -10.72
CA PRO A 632 22.50 -14.52 -11.14
C PRO A 632 21.64 -15.48 -10.32
N SER A 633 20.95 -16.38 -11.03
CA SER A 633 20.04 -17.35 -10.44
C SER A 633 20.52 -18.78 -10.69
N PHE A 634 20.42 -19.64 -9.67
CA PHE A 634 20.92 -21.02 -9.72
C PHE A 634 19.89 -22.01 -9.16
N LEU A 635 19.77 -23.17 -9.81
CA LEU A 635 19.08 -24.35 -9.29
C LEU A 635 20.13 -25.36 -8.82
N ILE A 636 19.98 -25.88 -7.61
CA ILE A 636 20.83 -26.91 -7.02
C ILE A 636 19.96 -28.11 -6.65
N ASN A 637 20.33 -29.32 -7.11
CA ASN A 637 19.69 -30.56 -6.67
C ASN A 637 20.40 -31.09 -5.42
N VAL A 638 19.83 -30.86 -4.24
CA VAL A 638 20.44 -31.25 -2.94
C VAL A 638 20.48 -32.76 -2.70
N ASN A 639 19.81 -33.56 -3.54
CA ASN A 639 19.77 -35.01 -3.50
C ASN A 639 20.10 -35.60 -4.89
N ALA A 640 21.27 -35.26 -5.41
CA ALA A 640 21.70 -35.65 -6.75
C ALA A 640 21.99 -37.16 -6.84
N GLY A 641 20.94 -37.95 -7.11
CA GLY A 641 21.03 -39.39 -7.32
C GLY A 641 21.30 -40.21 -6.05
N GLY A 642 20.76 -39.76 -4.90
CA GLY A 642 20.94 -40.44 -3.61
C GLY A 642 22.18 -40.00 -2.82
N LYS A 643 23.06 -39.16 -3.41
CA LYS A 643 24.07 -38.43 -2.65
C LYS A 643 23.49 -37.08 -2.21
N HIS A 644 23.30 -36.91 -0.90
CA HIS A 644 23.01 -35.61 -0.32
C HIS A 644 24.21 -34.67 -0.43
N ILE A 645 23.92 -33.41 -0.73
CA ILE A 645 24.87 -32.28 -0.72
C ILE A 645 24.86 -31.68 0.69
N THR A 646 26.02 -31.45 1.32
CA THR A 646 26.09 -30.82 2.65
C THR A 646 25.79 -29.31 2.60
N GLY A 647 25.58 -28.67 3.75
CA GLY A 647 25.43 -27.21 3.78
C GLY A 647 26.68 -26.50 3.29
N ALA A 648 27.86 -27.03 3.63
CA ALA A 648 29.15 -26.52 3.18
C ALA A 648 29.37 -26.71 1.67
N ASP A 649 29.00 -27.88 1.11
CA ASP A 649 29.06 -28.12 -0.33
C ASP A 649 28.15 -27.15 -1.12
N LEU A 650 26.94 -26.88 -0.60
CA LEU A 650 25.99 -25.96 -1.23
C LEU A 650 26.56 -24.53 -1.30
N LEU A 651 27.14 -24.03 -0.21
CA LEU A 651 27.79 -22.72 -0.17
C LEU A 651 28.99 -22.68 -1.13
N SER A 652 29.85 -23.70 -1.08
CA SER A 652 31.03 -23.84 -1.95
C SER A 652 30.65 -23.83 -3.44
N LEU A 653 29.57 -24.50 -3.83
CA LEU A 653 29.05 -24.49 -5.20
C LEU A 653 28.56 -23.10 -5.64
N VAL A 654 27.89 -22.36 -4.75
CA VAL A 654 27.42 -20.99 -5.04
C VAL A 654 28.59 -20.01 -5.14
N ASP A 655 29.51 -20.04 -4.18
CA ASP A 655 30.68 -19.16 -4.14
C ASP A 655 31.60 -19.39 -5.35
N SER A 656 31.84 -20.66 -5.75
CA SER A 656 32.58 -21.01 -6.97
C SER A 656 31.86 -20.54 -8.25
N SER A 657 30.53 -20.59 -8.26
CA SER A 657 29.71 -20.13 -9.39
C SER A 657 29.68 -18.60 -9.52
N LEU A 658 29.91 -17.88 -8.41
CA LEU A 658 30.07 -16.43 -8.39
C LEU A 658 31.51 -15.99 -8.70
N SER A 659 32.53 -16.79 -8.35
CA SER A 659 33.93 -16.54 -8.71
C SER A 659 34.29 -16.90 -10.16
N SER A 660 33.30 -17.28 -10.98
CA SER A 660 33.41 -17.71 -12.39
C SER A 660 34.06 -19.08 -12.65
N ASP A 661 34.49 -19.81 -11.62
CA ASP A 661 34.99 -21.19 -11.74
C ASP A 661 33.83 -22.20 -11.67
N VAL A 662 32.98 -22.19 -12.71
CA VAL A 662 31.87 -23.16 -12.84
C VAL A 662 32.42 -24.59 -12.89
N PRO A 663 32.11 -25.47 -11.92
CA PRO A 663 32.71 -26.80 -11.84
C PRO A 663 32.48 -27.64 -13.10
N LYS A 664 33.56 -28.16 -13.68
CA LYS A 664 33.49 -28.96 -14.91
C LYS A 664 32.81 -30.31 -14.65
N SER A 665 31.73 -30.55 -15.40
CA SER A 665 30.91 -31.78 -15.44
C SER A 665 30.27 -32.23 -14.12
N CYS A 666 28.99 -31.88 -13.94
CA CYS A 666 28.07 -32.72 -13.19
C CYS A 666 27.75 -34.02 -13.98
N PRO A 667 27.31 -35.12 -13.33
CA PRO A 667 26.89 -36.33 -14.02
C PRO A 667 25.74 -36.06 -15.02
N ARG A 668 25.80 -36.69 -16.21
CA ARG A 668 24.72 -36.60 -17.20
C ARG A 668 23.45 -37.29 -16.68
N THR A 669 22.39 -36.51 -16.45
CA THR A 669 21.05 -37.04 -16.21
C THR A 669 20.54 -37.78 -17.46
N SER A 670 19.69 -38.80 -17.29
CA SER A 670 19.18 -39.55 -18.45
C SER A 670 18.03 -38.78 -19.10
N HIS A 671 18.05 -38.70 -20.44
CA HIS A 671 17.09 -37.91 -21.22
C HIS A 671 15.62 -38.26 -20.89
N ALA A 672 15.33 -39.55 -20.65
CA ALA A 672 14.00 -40.01 -20.25
C ALA A 672 13.52 -39.40 -18.91
N LYS A 673 14.41 -39.30 -17.91
CA LYS A 673 14.10 -38.70 -16.59
C LYS A 673 13.87 -37.19 -16.70
N VAL A 674 14.66 -36.50 -17.52
CA VAL A 674 14.50 -35.07 -17.80
C VAL A 674 13.15 -34.79 -18.46
N VAL A 675 12.75 -35.61 -19.44
CA VAL A 675 11.45 -35.48 -20.14
C VAL A 675 10.27 -35.74 -19.20
N ASP A 676 10.32 -36.79 -18.38
CA ASP A 676 9.29 -37.10 -17.37
C ASP A 676 9.14 -35.96 -16.34
N LEU A 677 10.26 -35.44 -15.83
CA LEU A 677 10.22 -34.32 -14.88
C LEU A 677 9.67 -33.03 -15.51
N LYS A 678 10.12 -32.69 -16.73
CA LYS A 678 9.59 -31.54 -17.49
C LYS A 678 8.08 -31.68 -17.78
N TRP A 679 7.60 -32.90 -18.03
CA TRP A 679 6.16 -33.16 -18.16
C TRP A 679 5.41 -32.95 -16.84
N LYS A 680 5.93 -33.41 -15.69
CA LYS A 680 5.33 -33.17 -14.36
C LYS A 680 5.22 -31.67 -14.05
N TYR A 681 6.30 -30.91 -14.27
CA TYR A 681 6.32 -29.45 -14.12
C TYR A 681 5.25 -28.78 -14.99
N ASN A 682 5.23 -29.08 -16.31
CA ASN A 682 4.25 -28.51 -17.24
C ASN A 682 2.81 -28.88 -16.86
N ARG A 683 2.54 -30.13 -16.45
CA ARG A 683 1.22 -30.59 -16.04
C ARG A 683 0.72 -29.89 -14.77
N PHE A 684 1.60 -29.67 -13.80
CA PHE A 684 1.27 -28.93 -12.58
C PHE A 684 1.01 -27.44 -12.87
N LEU A 685 1.93 -26.78 -13.57
CA LEU A 685 1.87 -25.33 -13.79
C LEU A 685 0.75 -24.93 -14.74
N SER A 686 0.59 -25.59 -15.89
CA SER A 686 -0.50 -25.28 -16.84
C SER A 686 -1.90 -25.67 -16.32
N GLY A 687 -1.97 -26.63 -15.39
CA GLY A 687 -3.22 -26.99 -14.70
C GLY A 687 -3.64 -25.97 -13.64
N ARG A 688 -2.71 -25.18 -13.09
CA ARG A 688 -2.94 -24.26 -11.96
C ARG A 688 -2.89 -22.78 -12.35
N PHE A 689 -2.07 -22.41 -13.32
CA PHE A 689 -1.82 -21.03 -13.74
C PHE A 689 -2.07 -20.87 -15.25
N LYS A 690 -2.66 -19.74 -15.65
CA LYS A 690 -2.99 -19.43 -17.06
C LYS A 690 -2.27 -18.15 -17.48
N GLY A 691 -1.84 -18.08 -18.75
CA GLY A 691 -1.12 -16.91 -19.27
C GLY A 691 0.30 -16.78 -18.74
N LEU A 692 1.01 -17.90 -18.54
CA LEU A 692 2.45 -17.88 -18.25
C LEU A 692 3.21 -17.36 -19.49
N PRO A 693 4.22 -16.48 -19.33
CA PRO A 693 5.08 -16.04 -20.43
C PRO A 693 5.89 -17.19 -21.04
N GLU A 694 6.29 -17.06 -22.30
CA GLU A 694 7.22 -18.01 -22.96
C GLU A 694 8.60 -18.05 -22.27
N GLU A 695 9.01 -16.95 -21.64
CA GLU A 695 10.22 -16.90 -20.79
C GLU A 695 10.13 -17.85 -19.58
N PHE A 696 8.92 -18.17 -19.09
CA PHE A 696 8.70 -19.04 -17.93
C PHE A 696 8.71 -20.51 -18.38
N SER A 697 9.89 -21.12 -18.38
CA SER A 697 10.13 -22.46 -18.91
C SER A 697 11.08 -23.30 -18.04
N PHE A 698 11.12 -24.61 -18.33
CA PHE A 698 12.08 -25.59 -17.80
C PHE A 698 13.29 -25.68 -18.74
#